data_AF-A0A6N6VV03-F1
#
_entry.id   AF-A0A6N6VV03-F1
#
_cell.length_a   1.000
_cell.length_b   1.000
_cell.length_c   1.000
_cell.angle_alpha   90.00
_cell.angle_beta   90.00
_cell.angle_gamma   90.00
#
_symmetry.space_group_name_H-M   'P 1'
#
loop_
_entity.id
_entity.type
_entity.pdbx_description
1 polymer ?
#
loop_
_entity_poly.entity_id
_entity_poly.type
_entity_poly.pdbx_seq_one_letter_code
_entity_poly.pdbx_strand_id
1 'polypeptide(L)'
;MVYLNILNQERKKISMNKLNIYKKNSQVLFSQKKLDKKTSENQLKGFATELKENWFGVIKSKNILQDTLSAITVASVALPLNIALAVACGLPASAGLLAGAIGGGLAAIFGGSSLQVTGPAAALNVMVLVITKDYGPVGICFACIIIGLIQLLLSFISAGKFIKYVPEAVLAGFTTGVGIKLLDNQIPEMFGFDYTVLQLIKMLNHPTWLTEVSWLAVVCGLFVALLVTSCKQFKRFPASFIGIVIVTALSIHLNWNIERVGSVPSVLPYPSFPMISSDKILSLFIATLPLAFLASIESLLSAQAVDKISNAKKPHNSNLELFGQGLGNIGAGFVGGMPVSGVIVRSTVNVQSGAKTRLSALLHAVLLILSILYFSEIMSSVPLAALAGLLCVVGLRLIEVKVFIHFLKTSKFETLAFLSAGIGTVTGHLLSGLTIGCIIYFIEKWINKKEKVPEIKVPNKINRRAILPNIYKESKLKRPTHFELESEKTSWLSQIRDKASIAASSFVHHKASIIGKVVLGDHVHIAAESSIRADEGSPFYIGSNSNIQDGVVIHALKEKWVSVGGNDWAVYIGENVSVAHQALVHGPCFIGNKSFIGFQAIVHDSVIGSHCYIGIGAIVVGVEIPDGRYVPHGIVVDSLDKVEKLPLVTDAHLNFNEDVVDVNKGLVAAYKTHNGQNINSKKFTYGGLRKLITVNDKF
;
A
#
# COMPACT_ATOMS: atom_id res chain seq x y z
N MET A 1 -57.55 -55.29 1.67
CA MET A 1 -57.65 -54.24 0.63
C MET A 1 -57.44 -52.82 1.17
N VAL A 2 -58.10 -52.40 2.26
CA VAL A 2 -58.01 -51.02 2.79
C VAL A 2 -56.58 -50.61 3.19
N TYR A 3 -55.83 -51.51 3.85
CA TYR A 3 -54.46 -51.23 4.31
C TYR A 3 -53.45 -51.04 3.16
N LEU A 4 -53.61 -51.77 2.06
CA LEU A 4 -52.78 -51.64 0.84
C LEU A 4 -53.05 -50.33 0.10
N ASN A 5 -54.28 -49.82 0.13
CA ASN A 5 -54.62 -48.53 -0.46
C ASN A 5 -54.01 -47.35 0.31
N ILE A 6 -53.95 -47.45 1.65
CA ILE A 6 -53.33 -46.42 2.50
C ILE A 6 -51.82 -46.36 2.25
N LEU A 7 -51.14 -47.51 2.21
CA LEU A 7 -49.70 -47.59 1.91
C LEU A 7 -49.35 -47.09 0.50
N ASN A 8 -50.19 -47.34 -0.50
CA ASN A 8 -49.99 -46.82 -1.85
C ASN A 8 -50.24 -45.31 -1.95
N GLN A 9 -51.18 -44.76 -1.19
CA GLN A 9 -51.37 -43.31 -1.10
C GLN A 9 -50.17 -42.63 -0.41
N GLU A 10 -49.64 -43.21 0.66
CA GLU A 10 -48.44 -42.68 1.32
C GLU A 10 -47.19 -42.76 0.43
N ARG A 11 -46.96 -43.87 -0.29
CA ARG A 11 -45.86 -43.97 -1.25
C ARG A 11 -45.96 -42.93 -2.37
N LYS A 12 -47.16 -42.66 -2.90
CA LYS A 12 -47.38 -41.60 -3.89
C LYS A 12 -47.12 -40.20 -3.30
N LYS A 13 -47.50 -39.95 -2.05
CA LYS A 13 -47.22 -38.70 -1.33
C LYS A 13 -45.71 -38.49 -1.11
N ILE A 14 -44.98 -39.52 -0.71
CA ILE A 14 -43.54 -39.49 -0.50
C ILE A 14 -42.78 -39.29 -1.83
N SER A 15 -43.23 -39.95 -2.90
CA SER A 15 -42.69 -39.78 -4.26
C SER A 15 -42.90 -38.34 -4.79
N MET A 16 -44.11 -37.80 -4.65
CA MET A 16 -44.44 -36.41 -5.00
C MET A 16 -43.64 -35.39 -4.20
N ASN A 17 -43.43 -35.62 -2.90
CA ASN A 17 -42.59 -34.75 -2.08
C ASN A 17 -41.11 -34.81 -2.49
N LYS A 18 -40.56 -35.99 -2.81
CA LYS A 18 -39.20 -36.09 -3.35
C LYS A 18 -39.05 -35.38 -4.71
N LEU A 19 -40.03 -35.51 -5.60
CA LEU A 19 -40.03 -34.84 -6.91
C LEU A 19 -40.11 -33.31 -6.77
N ASN A 20 -40.91 -32.82 -5.82
CA ASN A 20 -41.03 -31.39 -5.51
C ASN A 20 -39.77 -30.82 -4.87
N ILE A 21 -39.07 -31.58 -4.02
CA ILE A 21 -37.77 -31.18 -3.46
C ILE A 21 -36.69 -31.12 -4.56
N TYR A 22 -36.66 -32.09 -5.48
CA TYR A 22 -35.75 -32.05 -6.63
C TYR A 22 -36.04 -30.87 -7.58
N LYS A 23 -37.31 -30.56 -7.87
CA LYS A 23 -37.70 -29.38 -8.66
C LYS A 23 -37.38 -28.07 -7.95
N LYS A 24 -37.56 -27.99 -6.64
CA LYS A 24 -37.23 -26.80 -5.83
C LYS A 24 -35.71 -26.58 -5.78
N ASN A 25 -34.92 -27.64 -5.58
CA ASN A 25 -33.46 -27.57 -5.59
C ASN A 25 -32.90 -27.26 -6.98
N SER A 26 -33.49 -27.79 -8.06
CA SER A 26 -33.08 -27.46 -9.42
C SER A 26 -33.42 -26.01 -9.81
N GLN A 27 -34.57 -25.49 -9.38
CA GLN A 27 -34.93 -24.08 -9.57
C GLN A 27 -34.02 -23.13 -8.75
N VAL A 28 -33.64 -23.51 -7.53
CA VAL A 28 -32.66 -22.77 -6.71
C VAL A 28 -31.28 -22.78 -7.38
N LEU A 29 -30.81 -23.92 -7.88
CA LEU A 29 -29.56 -24.04 -8.64
C LEU A 29 -29.58 -23.24 -9.96
N PHE A 30 -30.69 -23.23 -10.69
CA PHE A 30 -30.85 -22.42 -11.90
C PHE A 30 -30.92 -20.92 -11.59
N SER A 31 -31.54 -20.54 -10.48
CA SER A 31 -31.61 -19.16 -10.00
C SER A 31 -30.25 -18.65 -9.52
N GLN A 32 -29.49 -19.46 -8.77
CA GLN A 32 -28.10 -19.18 -8.41
C GLN A 32 -27.20 -19.08 -9.64
N LYS A 33 -27.27 -20.02 -10.59
CA LYS A 33 -26.53 -19.92 -11.86
C LYS A 33 -26.87 -18.64 -12.65
N LYS A 34 -28.13 -18.18 -12.64
CA LYS A 34 -28.53 -16.91 -13.26
C LYS A 34 -28.02 -15.69 -12.50
N LEU A 35 -28.02 -15.71 -11.16
CA LEU A 35 -27.45 -14.66 -10.32
C LEU A 35 -25.93 -14.57 -10.50
N ASP A 36 -25.22 -15.70 -10.43
CA ASP A 36 -23.77 -15.77 -10.61
C ASP A 36 -23.36 -15.33 -12.01
N LYS A 37 -24.11 -15.74 -13.05
CA LYS A 37 -23.89 -15.29 -14.43
C LYS A 37 -24.12 -13.78 -14.58
N LYS A 38 -25.16 -13.22 -13.98
CA LYS A 38 -25.44 -11.77 -14.01
C LYS A 38 -24.39 -10.96 -13.24
N THR A 39 -23.83 -11.53 -12.16
CA THR A 39 -22.77 -10.91 -11.36
C THR A 39 -21.42 -10.93 -12.09
N SER A 40 -21.08 -12.05 -12.74
CA SER A 40 -19.88 -12.19 -13.57
C SER A 40 -19.93 -11.35 -14.86
N GLU A 41 -21.08 -11.29 -15.55
CA GLU A 41 -21.28 -10.40 -16.70
C GLU A 41 -21.14 -8.92 -16.33
N ASN A 42 -21.62 -8.53 -15.16
CA ASN A 42 -21.43 -7.18 -14.64
C ASN A 42 -19.97 -6.89 -14.27
N GLN A 43 -19.24 -7.89 -13.75
CA GLN A 43 -17.82 -7.75 -13.41
C GLN A 43 -16.94 -7.61 -14.65
N LEU A 44 -17.14 -8.43 -15.68
CA LEU A 44 -16.41 -8.31 -16.96
C LEU A 44 -16.67 -6.98 -17.66
N LYS A 45 -17.92 -6.48 -17.62
CA LYS A 45 -18.23 -5.12 -18.11
C LYS A 45 -17.49 -4.05 -17.30
N GLY A 46 -17.41 -4.21 -15.98
CA GLY A 46 -16.62 -3.33 -15.11
C GLY A 46 -15.14 -3.33 -15.47
N PHE A 47 -14.54 -4.50 -15.67
CA PHE A 47 -13.16 -4.66 -16.13
C PHE A 47 -12.92 -4.00 -17.48
N ALA A 48 -13.79 -4.25 -18.46
CA ALA A 48 -13.67 -3.65 -19.78
C ALA A 48 -13.76 -2.12 -19.73
N THR A 49 -14.65 -1.57 -18.88
CA THR A 49 -14.80 -0.12 -18.69
C THR A 49 -13.54 0.49 -18.09
N GLU A 50 -12.99 -0.12 -17.03
CA GLU A 50 -11.79 0.37 -16.38
C GLU A 50 -10.53 0.23 -17.26
N LEU A 51 -10.40 -0.87 -18.00
CA LEU A 51 -9.32 -1.03 -18.99
C LEU A 51 -9.43 0.02 -20.09
N LYS A 52 -10.66 0.27 -20.59
CA LYS A 52 -10.93 1.30 -21.58
C LYS A 52 -10.49 2.67 -21.05
N GLU A 53 -10.95 3.07 -19.86
CA GLU A 53 -10.57 4.35 -19.23
C GLU A 53 -9.04 4.50 -19.10
N ASN A 54 -8.36 3.45 -18.63
CA ASN A 54 -6.91 3.45 -18.48
C ASN A 54 -6.18 3.61 -19.82
N TRP A 55 -6.58 2.89 -20.86
CA TRP A 55 -5.97 2.98 -22.19
C TRP A 55 -6.28 4.29 -22.91
N PHE A 56 -7.50 4.83 -22.76
CA PHE A 56 -7.82 6.20 -23.21
C PHE A 56 -6.94 7.24 -22.47
N GLY A 57 -6.66 7.01 -21.19
CA GLY A 57 -5.71 7.81 -20.41
C GLY A 57 -4.30 7.82 -21.01
N VAL A 58 -3.82 6.66 -21.49
CA VAL A 58 -2.52 6.55 -22.20
C VAL A 58 -2.52 7.40 -23.45
N ILE A 59 -3.52 7.24 -24.32
CA ILE A 59 -3.63 7.95 -25.61
C ILE A 59 -3.72 9.47 -25.40
N LYS A 60 -4.42 9.92 -24.36
CA LYS A 60 -4.56 11.34 -24.03
C LYS A 60 -3.31 11.92 -23.36
N SER A 61 -2.45 11.08 -22.78
CA SER A 61 -1.27 11.53 -22.06
C SER A 61 -0.21 12.06 -23.03
N LYS A 62 0.48 13.15 -22.65
CA LYS A 62 1.67 13.66 -23.37
C LYS A 62 2.98 13.05 -22.84
N ASN A 63 2.91 11.96 -22.08
CA ASN A 63 4.01 11.43 -21.28
C ASN A 63 4.81 10.32 -21.97
N ILE A 64 4.66 10.15 -23.29
CA ILE A 64 5.29 9.06 -24.06
C ILE A 64 6.81 9.02 -23.84
N LEU A 65 7.48 10.17 -23.87
CA LEU A 65 8.92 10.26 -23.64
C LEU A 65 9.30 9.76 -22.24
N GLN A 66 8.54 10.19 -21.22
CA GLN A 66 8.81 9.81 -19.82
C GLN A 66 8.55 8.32 -19.57
N ASP A 67 7.47 7.77 -20.13
CA ASP A 67 7.18 6.34 -20.08
C ASP A 67 8.22 5.53 -20.85
N THR A 68 8.75 6.03 -21.97
CA THR A 68 9.80 5.36 -22.75
C THR A 68 11.13 5.34 -21.99
N LEU A 69 11.57 6.45 -21.41
CA LEU A 69 12.80 6.52 -20.60
C LEU A 69 12.70 5.63 -19.35
N SER A 70 11.52 5.59 -18.73
CA SER A 70 11.24 4.70 -17.62
C SER A 70 11.31 3.24 -18.05
N ALA A 71 10.69 2.88 -19.18
CA ALA A 71 10.73 1.54 -19.73
C ALA A 71 12.16 1.05 -20.02
N ILE A 72 13.01 1.92 -20.59
CA ILE A 72 14.43 1.63 -20.82
C ILE A 72 15.14 1.33 -19.50
N THR A 73 14.96 2.20 -18.50
CA THR A 73 15.60 2.03 -17.18
C THR A 73 15.17 0.72 -16.51
N VAL A 74 13.87 0.41 -16.56
CA VAL A 74 13.32 -0.83 -16.00
C VAL A 74 13.80 -2.05 -16.79
N ALA A 75 13.85 -1.99 -18.12
CA ALA A 75 14.35 -3.08 -18.96
C ALA A 75 15.81 -3.39 -18.66
N SER A 76 16.67 -2.38 -18.48
CA SER A 76 18.06 -2.58 -18.08
C SER A 76 18.17 -3.33 -16.75
N VAL A 77 17.33 -3.02 -15.75
CA VAL A 77 17.34 -3.73 -14.47
C VAL A 77 16.75 -5.15 -14.58
N ALA A 78 15.69 -5.31 -15.36
CA ALA A 78 14.92 -6.55 -15.45
C ALA A 78 15.56 -7.61 -16.34
N LEU A 79 16.27 -7.23 -17.41
CA LEU A 79 16.94 -8.16 -18.32
C LEU A 79 17.89 -9.12 -17.59
N PRO A 80 18.91 -8.64 -16.84
CA PRO A 80 19.82 -9.53 -16.14
C PRO A 80 19.12 -10.35 -15.05
N LEU A 81 18.13 -9.76 -14.38
CA LEU A 81 17.39 -10.43 -13.32
C LEU A 81 16.49 -11.57 -13.85
N ASN A 82 15.88 -11.39 -15.03
CA ASN A 82 15.10 -12.43 -15.70
C ASN A 82 15.96 -13.64 -16.06
N ILE A 83 17.15 -13.39 -16.62
CA ILE A 83 18.13 -14.43 -16.95
C ILE A 83 18.57 -15.15 -15.67
N ALA A 84 19.00 -14.38 -14.66
CA ALA A 84 19.51 -14.93 -13.41
C ALA A 84 18.49 -15.84 -12.71
N LEU A 85 17.23 -15.40 -12.59
CA LEU A 85 16.19 -16.18 -11.93
C LEU A 85 15.84 -17.46 -12.70
N ALA A 86 15.77 -17.41 -14.04
CA ALA A 86 15.53 -18.61 -14.83
C ALA A 86 16.64 -19.66 -14.63
N VAL A 87 17.90 -19.22 -14.73
CA VAL A 87 19.06 -20.10 -14.54
C VAL A 87 19.12 -20.65 -13.11
N ALA A 88 18.85 -19.82 -12.10
CA ALA A 88 18.80 -20.25 -10.70
C ALA A 88 17.69 -21.27 -10.39
N CYS A 89 16.69 -21.43 -11.28
CA CYS A 89 15.68 -22.47 -11.20
C CYS A 89 16.01 -23.72 -12.02
N GLY A 90 17.16 -23.78 -12.70
CA GLY A 90 17.47 -24.84 -13.65
C GLY A 90 16.70 -24.76 -14.96
N LEU A 91 16.22 -23.56 -15.33
CA LEU A 91 15.53 -23.30 -16.59
C LEU A 91 16.46 -22.60 -17.60
N PRO A 92 16.19 -22.73 -18.91
CA PRO A 92 16.86 -21.93 -19.91
C PRO A 92 16.65 -20.43 -19.66
N ALA A 93 17.67 -19.61 -19.88
CA ALA A 93 17.58 -18.15 -19.71
C ALA A 93 16.44 -17.50 -20.52
N SER A 94 16.09 -18.07 -21.67
CA SER A 94 14.94 -17.63 -22.48
C SER A 94 13.62 -17.71 -21.71
N ALA A 95 13.43 -18.69 -20.82
CA ALA A 95 12.19 -18.84 -20.06
C ALA A 95 11.89 -17.62 -19.19
N GLY A 96 12.92 -17.05 -18.55
CA GLY A 96 12.79 -15.83 -17.74
C GLY A 96 12.54 -14.59 -18.57
N LEU A 97 13.21 -14.46 -19.72
CA LEU A 97 13.00 -13.34 -20.65
C LEU A 97 11.60 -13.37 -21.27
N LEU A 98 11.14 -14.54 -21.71
CA LEU A 98 9.81 -14.76 -22.28
C LEU A 98 8.71 -14.53 -21.24
N ALA A 99 8.92 -14.96 -20.00
CA ALA A 99 8.02 -14.68 -18.89
C ALA A 99 7.86 -13.16 -18.67
N GLY A 100 8.97 -12.42 -18.57
CA GLY A 100 8.92 -10.96 -18.42
C GLY A 100 8.33 -10.25 -19.63
N ALA A 101 8.63 -10.71 -20.84
CA ALA A 101 8.13 -10.14 -22.09
C ALA A 101 6.63 -10.42 -22.30
N ILE A 102 6.26 -11.69 -22.46
CA ILE A 102 4.89 -12.09 -22.82
C ILE A 102 3.99 -12.06 -21.59
N GLY A 103 4.40 -12.71 -20.50
CA GLY A 103 3.62 -12.71 -19.26
C GLY A 103 3.49 -11.31 -18.66
N GLY A 104 4.61 -10.58 -18.60
CA GLY A 104 4.62 -9.19 -18.14
C GLY A 104 3.85 -8.24 -19.05
N GLY A 105 3.96 -8.39 -20.37
CA GLY A 105 3.22 -7.59 -21.35
C GLY A 105 1.71 -7.80 -21.28
N LEU A 106 1.25 -9.05 -21.18
CA LEU A 106 -0.18 -9.35 -21.00
C LEU A 106 -0.71 -8.80 -19.67
N ALA A 107 0.05 -8.93 -18.58
CA ALA A 107 -0.32 -8.31 -17.31
C ALA A 107 -0.36 -6.77 -17.40
N ALA A 108 0.55 -6.13 -18.15
CA ALA A 108 0.50 -4.67 -18.37
C ALA A 108 -0.73 -4.24 -19.19
N ILE A 109 -1.21 -5.08 -20.11
CA ILE A 109 -2.39 -4.81 -20.94
C ILE A 109 -3.68 -4.96 -20.14
N PHE A 110 -3.81 -6.06 -19.40
CA PHE A 110 -5.05 -6.49 -18.76
C PHE A 110 -5.10 -6.28 -17.23
N GLY A 111 -4.00 -5.86 -16.62
CA GLY A 111 -3.87 -5.67 -15.17
C GLY A 111 -4.56 -4.42 -14.63
N GLY A 112 -4.77 -4.44 -13.32
CA GLY A 112 -5.46 -3.40 -12.56
C GLY A 112 -4.52 -2.31 -12.04
N SER A 113 -3.23 -2.63 -11.86
CA SER A 113 -2.21 -1.65 -11.48
C SER A 113 -1.46 -1.12 -12.70
N SER A 114 -1.60 0.17 -12.97
CA SER A 114 -1.10 0.79 -14.21
C SER A 114 0.42 0.98 -14.24
N LEU A 115 1.09 1.12 -13.11
CA LEU A 115 2.54 1.35 -13.03
C LEU A 115 3.33 0.11 -12.59
N GLN A 116 2.62 -0.99 -12.31
CA GLN A 116 3.21 -2.26 -11.95
C GLN A 116 3.94 -2.90 -13.14
N VAL A 117 5.10 -3.45 -12.85
CA VAL A 117 5.91 -4.23 -13.80
C VAL A 117 5.91 -5.68 -13.34
N THR A 118 5.39 -6.54 -14.19
CA THR A 118 5.24 -7.98 -13.96
C THR A 118 6.41 -8.74 -14.57
N GLY A 119 6.84 -9.82 -13.91
CA GLY A 119 7.84 -10.74 -14.43
C GLY A 119 8.22 -11.81 -13.42
N PRO A 120 9.27 -12.60 -13.70
CA PRO A 120 9.83 -13.55 -12.75
C PRO A 120 10.23 -12.85 -11.44
N ALA A 121 9.83 -13.42 -10.31
CA ALA A 121 10.12 -12.90 -8.98
C ALA A 121 10.99 -13.87 -8.18
N ALA A 122 11.93 -13.31 -7.42
CA ALA A 122 12.86 -14.08 -6.59
C ALA A 122 12.15 -14.94 -5.53
N ALA A 123 11.01 -14.46 -5.01
CA ALA A 123 10.20 -15.20 -4.05
C ALA A 123 9.60 -16.50 -4.63
N LEU A 124 9.32 -16.52 -5.94
CA LEU A 124 8.80 -17.71 -6.62
C LEU A 124 9.91 -18.73 -6.95
N ASN A 125 11.17 -18.27 -6.97
CA ASN A 125 12.32 -18.99 -7.52
C ASN A 125 12.53 -20.37 -6.90
N VAL A 126 12.43 -20.46 -5.57
CA VAL A 126 12.64 -21.71 -4.84
C VAL A 126 11.58 -22.75 -5.20
N MET A 127 10.32 -22.35 -5.34
CA MET A 127 9.24 -23.25 -5.73
C MET A 127 9.35 -23.69 -7.18
N VAL A 128 9.71 -22.76 -8.07
CA VAL A 128 9.95 -23.08 -9.48
C VAL A 128 11.11 -24.08 -9.58
N LEU A 129 12.19 -23.91 -8.81
CA LEU A 129 13.29 -24.87 -8.78
C LEU A 129 12.83 -26.28 -8.34
N VAL A 130 12.01 -26.38 -7.30
CA VAL A 130 11.47 -27.67 -6.84
C VAL A 130 10.63 -28.34 -7.92
N ILE A 131 9.68 -27.62 -8.52
CA ILE A 131 8.84 -28.17 -9.60
C ILE A 131 9.68 -28.51 -10.83
N THR A 132 10.74 -27.73 -11.13
CA THR A 132 11.65 -28.01 -12.25
C THR A 132 12.40 -29.33 -12.04
N LYS A 133 12.83 -29.63 -10.80
CA LYS A 133 13.49 -30.90 -10.49
C LYS A 133 12.56 -32.11 -10.67
N ASP A 134 11.29 -31.98 -10.28
CA ASP A 134 10.34 -33.11 -10.29
C ASP A 134 9.62 -33.30 -11.64
N TYR A 135 9.39 -32.21 -12.39
CA TYR A 135 8.56 -32.18 -13.60
C TYR A 135 9.26 -31.59 -14.83
N GLY A 136 10.49 -31.08 -14.70
CA GLY A 136 11.26 -30.48 -15.78
C GLY A 136 10.71 -29.12 -16.27
N PRO A 137 11.34 -28.53 -17.30
CA PRO A 137 10.92 -27.23 -17.87
C PRO A 137 9.49 -27.24 -18.42
N VAL A 138 9.06 -28.36 -19.03
CA VAL A 138 7.68 -28.53 -19.53
C VAL A 138 6.68 -28.52 -18.36
N GLY A 139 7.07 -29.13 -17.23
CA GLY A 139 6.38 -29.04 -15.94
C GLY A 139 6.06 -27.61 -15.53
N ILE A 140 7.06 -26.73 -15.60
CA ILE A 140 6.91 -25.31 -15.28
C ILE A 140 5.96 -24.59 -16.23
N CYS A 141 6.05 -24.86 -17.53
CA CYS A 141 5.16 -24.25 -18.52
C CYS A 141 3.70 -24.60 -18.22
N PHE A 142 3.42 -25.87 -17.89
CA PHE A 142 2.09 -26.32 -17.48
C PHE A 142 1.66 -25.71 -16.14
N ALA A 143 2.58 -25.63 -15.17
CA ALA A 143 2.32 -24.97 -13.90
C ALA A 143 1.94 -23.49 -14.09
N CYS A 144 2.54 -22.77 -15.03
CA CYS A 144 2.14 -21.39 -15.37
C CYS A 144 0.67 -21.31 -15.80
N ILE A 145 0.22 -22.25 -16.63
CA ILE A 145 -1.19 -22.33 -17.05
C ILE A 145 -2.08 -22.58 -15.83
N ILE A 146 -1.72 -23.52 -14.95
CA ILE A 146 -2.47 -23.78 -13.70
C ILE A 146 -2.54 -22.53 -12.82
N ILE A 147 -1.41 -21.85 -12.59
CA ILE A 147 -1.34 -20.61 -11.81
C ILE A 147 -2.28 -19.58 -12.39
N GLY A 148 -2.24 -19.39 -13.71
CA GLY A 148 -3.06 -18.40 -14.37
C GLY A 148 -4.56 -18.74 -14.30
N LEU A 149 -4.93 -20.01 -14.42
CA LEU A 149 -6.31 -20.47 -14.23
C LEU A 149 -6.80 -20.24 -12.79
N ILE A 150 -5.94 -20.49 -11.78
CA ILE A 150 -6.26 -20.22 -10.38
C ILE A 150 -6.42 -18.71 -10.16
N GLN A 151 -5.54 -17.87 -10.73
CA GLN A 151 -5.64 -16.42 -10.63
C GLN A 151 -6.91 -15.86 -11.28
N LEU A 152 -7.29 -16.38 -12.45
CA LEU A 152 -8.58 -16.05 -13.08
C LEU A 152 -9.75 -16.47 -12.18
N LEU A 153 -9.71 -17.67 -11.61
CA LEU A 153 -10.74 -18.13 -10.67
C LEU A 153 -10.85 -17.19 -9.46
N LEU A 154 -9.71 -16.83 -8.84
CA LEU A 154 -9.64 -15.90 -7.72
C LEU A 154 -10.18 -14.51 -8.10
N SER A 155 -9.92 -14.04 -9.32
CA SER A 155 -10.48 -12.79 -9.83
C SER A 155 -12.01 -12.85 -9.94
N PHE A 156 -12.57 -13.90 -10.53
CA PHE A 156 -14.00 -14.04 -10.75
C PHE A 156 -14.80 -14.23 -9.46
N ILE A 157 -14.25 -14.89 -8.46
CA ILE A 157 -14.89 -14.98 -7.13
C ILE A 157 -14.65 -13.72 -6.27
N SER A 158 -14.05 -12.68 -6.86
CA SER A 158 -13.70 -11.42 -6.17
C SER A 158 -12.78 -11.59 -4.95
N ALA A 159 -11.91 -12.60 -4.98
CA ALA A 159 -11.03 -12.93 -3.87
C ALA A 159 -9.83 -11.98 -3.70
N GLY A 160 -9.60 -11.05 -4.64
CA GLY A 160 -8.54 -10.04 -4.52
C GLY A 160 -8.69 -9.17 -3.27
N LYS A 161 -9.89 -9.10 -2.67
CA LYS A 161 -10.13 -8.40 -1.39
C LYS A 161 -9.53 -9.12 -0.18
N PHE A 162 -9.36 -10.44 -0.25
CA PHE A 162 -8.91 -11.26 0.89
C PHE A 162 -7.41 -11.19 1.14
N ILE A 163 -6.63 -10.59 0.23
CA ILE A 163 -5.19 -10.37 0.41
C ILE A 163 -4.86 -9.65 1.72
N LYS A 164 -5.75 -8.75 2.18
CA LYS A 164 -5.59 -7.97 3.40
C LYS A 164 -5.59 -8.80 4.68
N TYR A 165 -5.96 -10.08 4.60
CA TYR A 165 -6.00 -11.00 5.74
C TYR A 165 -4.79 -11.92 5.80
N VAL A 166 -3.87 -11.87 4.83
CA VAL A 166 -2.63 -12.64 4.89
C VAL A 166 -1.75 -12.03 5.99
N PRO A 167 -1.30 -12.82 6.98
CA PRO A 167 -0.53 -12.27 8.10
C PRO A 167 0.84 -11.77 7.64
N GLU A 168 1.22 -10.56 8.06
CA GLU A 168 2.53 -9.98 7.75
C GLU A 168 3.68 -10.85 8.27
N ALA A 169 3.52 -11.45 9.46
CA ALA A 169 4.49 -12.37 10.04
C ALA A 169 4.78 -13.59 9.14
N VAL A 170 3.73 -14.18 8.55
CA VAL A 170 3.86 -15.33 7.66
C VAL A 170 4.56 -14.94 6.36
N LEU A 171 4.20 -13.80 5.78
CA LEU A 171 4.83 -13.29 4.55
C LEU A 171 6.31 -12.95 4.77
N ALA A 172 6.63 -12.25 5.87
CA ALA A 172 8.01 -11.86 6.19
C ALA A 172 8.88 -13.09 6.49
N GLY A 173 8.34 -14.08 7.21
CA GLY A 173 9.01 -15.35 7.47
C GLY A 173 9.28 -16.13 6.19
N PHE A 174 8.26 -16.25 5.33
CA PHE A 174 8.39 -16.86 4.01
C PHE A 174 9.46 -16.16 3.15
N THR A 175 9.39 -14.83 3.01
CA THR A 175 10.32 -14.03 2.20
C THR A 175 11.76 -14.19 2.70
N THR A 176 11.94 -14.20 4.03
CA THR A 176 13.24 -14.47 4.66
C THR A 176 13.75 -15.88 4.35
N GLY A 177 12.87 -16.89 4.43
CA GLY A 177 13.21 -18.26 4.05
C GLY A 177 13.62 -18.39 2.59
N VAL A 178 12.95 -17.68 1.67
CA VAL A 178 13.35 -17.62 0.25
C VAL A 178 14.71 -16.94 0.09
N GLY A 179 14.96 -15.82 0.77
CA GLY A 179 16.25 -15.14 0.74
C GLY A 179 17.41 -16.06 1.15
N ILE A 180 17.23 -16.80 2.26
CA ILE A 180 18.21 -17.78 2.75
C ILE A 180 18.40 -18.91 1.74
N LYS A 181 17.31 -19.50 1.23
CA LYS A 181 17.39 -20.62 0.29
C LYS A 181 17.98 -20.21 -1.06
N LEU A 182 17.74 -18.98 -1.50
CA LEU A 182 18.39 -18.41 -2.67
C LEU A 182 19.90 -18.30 -2.44
N LEU A 183 20.34 -17.76 -1.31
CA LEU A 183 21.77 -17.68 -0.98
C LEU A 183 22.43 -19.06 -0.90
N ASP A 184 21.74 -20.06 -0.35
CA ASP A 184 22.21 -21.46 -0.32
C ASP A 184 22.57 -22.00 -1.70
N ASN A 185 21.83 -21.60 -2.74
CA ASN A 185 22.09 -22.00 -4.12
C ASN A 185 23.07 -21.09 -4.86
N GLN A 186 23.14 -19.79 -4.52
CA GLN A 186 23.90 -18.81 -5.31
C GLN A 186 25.32 -18.58 -4.80
N ILE A 187 25.60 -18.83 -3.52
CA ILE A 187 26.96 -18.76 -2.98
C ILE A 187 27.87 -19.81 -3.63
N PRO A 188 27.47 -21.09 -3.77
CA PRO A 188 28.27 -22.10 -4.46
C PRO A 188 28.53 -21.78 -5.93
N GLU A 189 27.48 -21.35 -6.64
CA GLU A 189 27.56 -20.91 -8.03
C GLU A 189 28.59 -19.77 -8.22
N MET A 190 28.65 -18.84 -7.26
CA MET A 190 29.63 -17.76 -7.26
C MET A 190 31.07 -18.25 -7.04
N PHE A 191 31.27 -19.37 -6.34
CA PHE A 191 32.57 -20.01 -6.17
C PHE A 191 32.96 -20.93 -7.34
N GLY A 192 31.99 -21.29 -8.20
CA GLY A 192 32.20 -22.17 -9.37
C GLY A 192 32.29 -23.65 -9.01
N PHE A 193 31.54 -24.10 -7.99
CA PHE A 193 31.46 -25.51 -7.60
C PHE A 193 30.02 -25.92 -7.21
N ASP A 194 29.76 -27.23 -7.14
CA ASP A 194 28.42 -27.81 -6.94
C ASP A 194 28.02 -28.10 -5.46
N TYR A 195 28.84 -27.74 -4.48
CA TYR A 195 28.54 -27.98 -3.05
C TYR A 195 27.46 -27.05 -2.49
N THR A 196 26.56 -27.57 -1.66
CA THR A 196 25.64 -26.74 -0.84
C THR A 196 26.38 -25.95 0.26
N VAL A 197 25.79 -24.87 0.80
CA VAL A 197 26.40 -24.11 1.90
C VAL A 197 26.61 -24.98 3.14
N LEU A 198 25.71 -25.91 3.43
CA LEU A 198 25.88 -26.83 4.55
C LEU A 198 27.05 -27.81 4.36
N GLN A 199 27.29 -28.27 3.12
CA GLN A 199 28.48 -29.07 2.81
C GLN A 199 29.75 -28.23 2.97
N LEU A 200 29.73 -26.97 2.54
CA LEU A 200 30.83 -26.04 2.75
C LEU A 200 31.17 -25.87 4.24
N ILE A 201 30.15 -25.70 5.09
CA ILE A 201 30.30 -25.60 6.54
C ILE A 201 30.95 -26.85 7.13
N LYS A 202 30.56 -28.05 6.67
CA LYS A 202 31.16 -29.31 7.12
C LYS A 202 32.61 -29.47 6.67
N MET A 203 32.99 -28.84 5.55
CA MET A 203 34.34 -28.86 4.99
C MET A 203 35.23 -27.73 5.51
N LEU A 204 34.74 -26.80 6.36
CA LEU A 204 35.58 -25.72 6.90
C LEU A 204 36.79 -26.23 7.71
N ASN A 205 36.67 -27.39 8.34
CA ASN A 205 37.76 -28.02 9.10
C ASN A 205 38.83 -28.67 8.20
N HIS A 206 38.53 -28.89 6.91
CA HIS A 206 39.44 -29.45 5.92
C HIS A 206 39.32 -28.66 4.61
N PRO A 207 40.11 -27.59 4.42
CA PRO A 207 39.90 -26.61 3.36
C PRO A 207 40.38 -27.09 1.97
N THR A 208 40.25 -28.38 1.67
CA THR A 208 40.53 -28.95 0.33
C THR A 208 39.62 -28.36 -0.74
N TRP A 209 38.45 -27.86 -0.37
CA TRP A 209 37.53 -27.17 -1.29
C TRP A 209 38.13 -25.90 -1.90
N LEU A 210 39.12 -25.25 -1.27
CA LEU A 210 39.76 -24.03 -1.80
C LEU A 210 40.47 -24.25 -3.14
N THR A 211 40.90 -25.48 -3.43
CA THR A 211 41.54 -25.81 -4.71
C THR A 211 40.55 -25.98 -5.86
N GLU A 212 39.27 -26.19 -5.53
CA GLU A 212 38.18 -26.33 -6.52
C GLU A 212 37.50 -24.98 -6.83
N VAL A 213 37.84 -23.93 -6.09
CA VAL A 213 37.29 -22.58 -6.29
C VAL A 213 37.83 -21.96 -7.58
N SER A 214 36.92 -21.53 -8.44
CA SER A 214 37.24 -20.61 -9.53
C SER A 214 37.32 -19.19 -8.98
N TRP A 215 38.52 -18.75 -8.58
CA TRP A 215 38.72 -17.39 -8.05
C TRP A 215 38.30 -16.30 -9.03
N LEU A 216 38.35 -16.59 -10.32
CA LEU A 216 37.89 -15.69 -11.37
C LEU A 216 36.37 -15.51 -11.35
N ALA A 217 35.63 -16.61 -11.16
CA ALA A 217 34.18 -16.57 -10.95
C ALA A 217 33.82 -15.75 -9.70
N VAL A 218 34.54 -15.97 -8.59
CA VAL A 218 34.35 -15.22 -7.34
C VAL A 218 34.55 -13.73 -7.55
N VAL A 219 35.65 -13.33 -8.20
CA VAL A 219 35.93 -11.91 -8.50
C VAL A 219 34.84 -11.31 -9.37
N CYS A 220 34.35 -12.03 -10.38
CA CYS A 220 33.24 -11.60 -11.23
C CYS A 220 31.96 -11.36 -10.43
N GLY A 221 31.55 -12.33 -9.62
CA GLY A 221 30.34 -12.24 -8.80
C GLY A 221 30.42 -11.16 -7.73
N LEU A 222 31.54 -11.09 -7.00
CA LEU A 222 31.78 -10.05 -6.00
C LEU A 222 31.81 -8.66 -6.62
N PHE A 223 32.42 -8.49 -7.80
CA PHE A 223 32.43 -7.21 -8.49
C PHE A 223 31.00 -6.72 -8.79
N VAL A 224 30.15 -7.58 -9.35
CA VAL A 224 28.73 -7.24 -9.59
C VAL A 224 28.01 -6.93 -8.28
N ALA A 225 28.19 -7.76 -7.26
CA ALA A 225 27.55 -7.58 -5.96
C ALA A 225 27.95 -6.25 -5.28
N LEU A 226 29.24 -5.93 -5.29
CA LEU A 226 29.79 -4.70 -4.72
C LEU A 226 29.35 -3.48 -5.52
N LEU A 227 29.31 -3.55 -6.85
CA LEU A 227 28.87 -2.44 -7.69
C LEU A 227 27.39 -2.13 -7.47
N VAL A 228 26.52 -3.16 -7.39
CA VAL A 228 25.09 -3.00 -7.07
C VAL A 228 24.89 -2.43 -5.67
N THR A 229 25.70 -2.86 -4.70
CA THR A 229 25.58 -2.41 -3.31
C THR A 229 26.10 -0.98 -3.13
N SER A 230 27.20 -0.63 -3.77
CA SER A 230 27.82 0.71 -3.70
C SER A 230 26.98 1.76 -4.43
N CYS A 231 26.35 1.38 -5.54
CA CYS A 231 25.50 2.28 -6.32
C CYS A 231 24.06 2.40 -5.79
N LYS A 232 23.74 1.82 -4.62
CA LYS A 232 22.36 1.82 -4.06
C LYS A 232 21.75 3.22 -3.88
N GLN A 233 22.57 4.25 -3.74
CA GLN A 233 22.15 5.64 -3.62
C GLN A 233 21.65 6.24 -4.94
N PHE A 234 22.15 5.75 -6.07
CA PHE A 234 21.82 6.23 -7.40
C PHE A 234 20.59 5.49 -7.95
N LYS A 235 19.39 5.89 -7.50
CA LYS A 235 18.12 5.17 -7.78
C LYS A 235 17.81 4.91 -9.27
N ARG A 236 18.36 5.71 -10.18
CA ARG A 236 18.15 5.58 -11.64
C ARG A 236 19.28 4.87 -12.38
N PHE A 237 20.39 4.57 -11.70
CA PHE A 237 21.56 3.97 -12.32
C PHE A 237 21.40 2.43 -12.36
N PRO A 238 21.39 1.79 -13.55
CA PRO A 238 21.19 0.35 -13.68
C PRO A 238 22.47 -0.43 -13.36
N ALA A 239 22.88 -0.39 -12.09
CA ALA A 239 24.15 -0.95 -11.62
C ALA A 239 24.32 -2.45 -11.97
N SER A 240 23.26 -3.25 -11.82
CA SER A 240 23.30 -4.69 -12.13
C SER A 240 23.63 -4.94 -13.60
N PHE A 241 22.96 -4.22 -14.50
CA PHE A 241 23.18 -4.31 -15.94
C PHE A 241 24.61 -3.93 -16.30
N ILE A 242 25.08 -2.77 -15.82
CA ILE A 242 26.41 -2.25 -16.12
C ILE A 242 27.49 -3.19 -15.59
N GLY A 243 27.33 -3.71 -14.37
CA GLY A 243 28.26 -4.69 -13.79
C GLY A 243 28.38 -5.94 -14.65
N ILE A 244 27.24 -6.49 -15.10
CA ILE A 244 27.21 -7.69 -15.94
C ILE A 244 27.82 -7.41 -17.32
N VAL A 245 27.53 -6.26 -17.94
CA VAL A 245 28.12 -5.88 -19.23
C VAL A 245 29.64 -5.75 -19.12
N ILE A 246 30.15 -5.09 -18.07
CA ILE A 246 31.60 -4.93 -17.84
C ILE A 246 32.26 -6.29 -17.68
N VAL A 247 31.72 -7.14 -16.79
CA VAL A 247 32.27 -8.49 -16.54
C VAL A 247 32.22 -9.34 -17.80
N THR A 248 31.12 -9.29 -18.55
CA THR A 248 30.97 -10.03 -19.81
C THR A 248 32.01 -9.57 -20.83
N ALA A 249 32.14 -8.25 -21.06
CA ALA A 249 33.09 -7.70 -22.01
C ALA A 249 34.55 -8.04 -21.67
N LEU A 250 34.93 -7.88 -20.40
CA LEU A 250 36.26 -8.25 -19.91
C LEU A 250 36.52 -9.76 -20.06
N SER A 251 35.54 -10.59 -19.70
CA SER A 251 35.68 -12.05 -19.80
C SER A 251 35.85 -12.55 -21.24
N ILE A 252 35.25 -11.86 -22.22
CA ILE A 252 35.40 -12.18 -23.64
C ILE A 252 36.77 -11.69 -24.12
N HIS A 253 37.09 -10.42 -23.84
CA HIS A 253 38.34 -9.81 -24.29
C HIS A 253 39.60 -10.54 -23.79
N LEU A 254 39.55 -11.02 -22.54
CA LEU A 254 40.65 -11.72 -21.89
C LEU A 254 40.56 -13.26 -22.03
N ASN A 255 39.59 -13.78 -22.78
CA ASN A 255 39.35 -15.22 -22.98
C ASN A 255 39.29 -16.03 -21.67
N TRP A 256 38.54 -15.54 -20.69
CA TRP A 256 38.39 -16.21 -19.40
C TRP A 256 37.61 -17.53 -19.54
N ASN A 257 38.20 -18.60 -19.01
CA ASN A 257 37.57 -19.92 -18.91
C ASN A 257 36.66 -19.96 -17.68
N ILE A 258 35.43 -19.47 -17.84
CA ILE A 258 34.39 -19.42 -16.80
C ILE A 258 33.07 -19.89 -17.40
N GLU A 259 32.21 -20.46 -16.56
CA GLU A 259 30.90 -20.92 -16.98
C GLU A 259 29.99 -19.76 -17.38
N ARG A 260 29.20 -19.97 -18.44
CA ARG A 260 28.34 -18.97 -19.07
C ARG A 260 26.92 -19.48 -19.19
N VAL A 261 25.97 -18.56 -19.36
CA VAL A 261 24.53 -18.86 -19.50
C VAL A 261 24.23 -19.90 -20.58
N GLY A 262 25.01 -19.94 -21.66
CA GLY A 262 24.79 -20.88 -22.76
C GLY A 262 23.73 -20.40 -23.74
N SER A 263 23.30 -21.26 -24.66
CA SER A 263 22.48 -20.87 -25.82
C SER A 263 21.15 -20.19 -25.44
N VAL A 264 20.97 -18.95 -25.86
CA VAL A 264 19.69 -18.23 -25.80
C VAL A 264 19.15 -18.15 -27.23
N PRO A 265 18.02 -18.79 -27.57
CA PRO A 265 17.48 -18.72 -28.94
C PRO A 265 17.11 -17.28 -29.31
N SER A 266 17.52 -16.84 -30.51
CA SER A 266 17.21 -15.53 -31.08
C SER A 266 15.84 -15.48 -31.79
N VAL A 267 14.94 -16.41 -31.45
CA VAL A 267 13.64 -16.57 -32.09
C VAL A 267 12.54 -16.61 -31.02
N LEU A 268 11.42 -15.94 -31.30
CA LEU A 268 10.21 -16.05 -30.51
C LEU A 268 9.56 -17.43 -30.75
N PRO A 269 9.37 -18.25 -29.72
CA PRO A 269 8.76 -19.56 -29.89
C PRO A 269 7.29 -19.43 -30.28
N TYR A 270 6.81 -20.35 -31.11
CA TYR A 270 5.38 -20.48 -31.39
C TYR A 270 4.64 -20.95 -30.13
N PRO A 271 3.47 -20.36 -29.81
CA PRO A 271 2.63 -20.85 -28.72
C PRO A 271 2.33 -22.34 -28.86
N SER A 272 2.64 -23.13 -27.84
CA SER A 272 2.40 -24.57 -27.80
C SER A 272 1.84 -24.98 -26.45
N PHE A 273 0.94 -25.97 -26.45
CA PHE A 273 0.41 -26.50 -25.20
C PHE A 273 1.43 -27.46 -24.57
N PRO A 274 1.88 -27.23 -23.33
CA PRO A 274 2.84 -28.11 -22.69
C PRO A 274 2.19 -29.49 -22.43
N MET A 275 2.84 -30.56 -22.88
CA MET A 275 2.33 -31.92 -22.70
C MET A 275 2.97 -32.58 -21.47
N ILE A 276 2.15 -33.04 -20.52
CA ILE A 276 2.57 -33.77 -19.33
C ILE A 276 1.77 -35.07 -19.25
N SER A 277 2.43 -36.14 -18.79
CA SER A 277 1.81 -37.43 -18.57
C SER A 277 0.61 -37.31 -17.62
N SER A 278 -0.50 -37.97 -17.96
CA SER A 278 -1.78 -37.82 -17.26
C SER A 278 -1.74 -38.16 -15.78
N ASP A 279 -0.86 -39.08 -15.38
CA ASP A 279 -0.59 -39.50 -14.00
C ASP A 279 0.04 -38.38 -13.13
N LYS A 280 0.77 -37.45 -13.75
CA LYS A 280 1.45 -36.35 -13.06
C LYS A 280 0.62 -35.07 -12.93
N ILE A 281 -0.50 -34.96 -13.64
CA ILE A 281 -1.31 -33.73 -13.68
C ILE A 281 -1.84 -33.37 -12.28
N LEU A 282 -2.37 -34.35 -11.53
CA LEU A 282 -2.92 -34.09 -10.21
C LEU A 282 -1.84 -33.69 -9.19
N SER A 283 -0.69 -34.38 -9.20
CA SER A 283 0.40 -34.05 -8.29
C SER A 283 1.00 -32.68 -8.61
N LEU A 284 1.16 -32.35 -9.89
CA LEU A 284 1.61 -31.02 -10.32
C LEU A 284 0.61 -29.93 -9.92
N PHE A 285 -0.69 -30.17 -10.07
CA PHE A 285 -1.72 -29.23 -9.63
C PHE A 285 -1.59 -28.91 -8.14
N ILE A 286 -1.44 -29.94 -7.30
CA ILE A 286 -1.27 -29.78 -5.85
C ILE A 286 0.03 -29.03 -5.53
N ALA A 287 1.14 -29.38 -6.19
CA ALA A 287 2.43 -28.72 -6.02
C ALA A 287 2.41 -27.24 -6.45
N THR A 288 1.51 -26.87 -7.37
CA THR A 288 1.39 -25.52 -7.93
C THR A 288 0.48 -24.60 -7.09
N LEU A 289 -0.38 -25.13 -6.23
CA LEU A 289 -1.30 -24.32 -5.41
C LEU A 289 -0.59 -23.25 -4.57
N PRO A 290 0.46 -23.56 -3.77
CA PRO A 290 1.16 -22.54 -2.98
C PRO A 290 1.76 -21.44 -3.85
N LEU A 291 2.31 -21.83 -5.01
CA LEU A 291 2.92 -20.95 -5.98
C LEU A 291 1.90 -19.98 -6.59
N ALA A 292 0.69 -20.47 -6.91
CA ALA A 292 -0.39 -19.64 -7.44
C ALA A 292 -0.89 -18.62 -6.41
N PHE A 293 -1.07 -19.03 -5.16
CA PHE A 293 -1.45 -18.11 -4.08
C PHE A 293 -0.36 -17.07 -3.82
N LEU A 294 0.90 -17.49 -3.77
CA LEU A 294 2.00 -16.56 -3.54
C LEU A 294 2.12 -15.55 -4.68
N ALA A 295 2.12 -15.99 -5.94
CA ALA A 295 2.20 -15.08 -7.09
C ALA A 295 1.05 -14.05 -7.09
N SER A 296 -0.14 -14.48 -6.68
CA SER A 296 -1.31 -13.61 -6.49
C SER A 296 -1.08 -12.59 -5.37
N ILE A 297 -0.57 -13.05 -4.22
CA ILE A 297 -0.32 -12.23 -3.03
C ILE A 297 0.73 -11.17 -3.33
N GLU A 298 1.87 -11.57 -3.88
CA GLU A 298 2.95 -10.67 -4.24
C GLU A 298 2.52 -9.62 -5.25
N SER A 299 1.74 -10.00 -6.26
CA SER A 299 1.27 -9.05 -7.26
C SER A 299 0.39 -7.97 -6.65
N LEU A 300 -0.48 -8.34 -5.70
CA LEU A 300 -1.36 -7.39 -5.02
C LEU A 300 -0.61 -6.52 -4.00
N LEU A 301 0.36 -7.07 -3.29
CA LEU A 301 1.21 -6.31 -2.38
C LEU A 301 2.12 -5.33 -3.12
N SER A 302 2.70 -5.76 -4.25
CA SER A 302 3.43 -4.89 -5.17
C SER A 302 2.52 -3.78 -5.68
N ALA A 303 1.28 -4.08 -6.09
CA ALA A 303 0.35 -3.08 -6.60
C ALA A 303 0.00 -2.04 -5.51
N GLN A 304 -0.22 -2.49 -4.27
CA GLN A 304 -0.45 -1.60 -3.13
C GLN A 304 0.77 -0.73 -2.81
N ALA A 305 1.98 -1.27 -2.91
CA ALA A 305 3.22 -0.50 -2.72
C ALA A 305 3.38 0.55 -3.84
N VAL A 306 3.09 0.19 -5.09
CA VAL A 306 3.13 1.09 -6.24
C VAL A 306 2.14 2.23 -6.09
N ASP A 307 0.91 1.96 -5.63
CA ASP A 307 -0.09 3.00 -5.37
C ASP A 307 0.42 4.03 -4.35
N LYS A 308 1.08 3.54 -3.28
CA LYS A 308 1.69 4.40 -2.24
C LYS A 308 2.85 5.23 -2.80
N ILE A 309 3.78 4.61 -3.52
CA ILE A 309 4.98 5.28 -4.05
C ILE A 309 4.62 6.31 -5.13
N SER A 310 3.59 6.02 -5.94
CA SER A 310 3.14 6.91 -7.02
C SER A 310 2.17 7.99 -6.57
N ASN A 311 1.73 7.99 -5.30
CA ASN A 311 0.65 8.84 -4.78
C ASN A 311 -0.60 8.75 -5.67
N ALA A 312 -1.02 7.51 -5.98
CA ALA A 312 -2.12 7.26 -6.90
C ALA A 312 -3.43 7.90 -6.42
N LYS A 313 -4.06 8.73 -7.27
CA LYS A 313 -5.36 9.37 -6.97
C LYS A 313 -6.48 8.35 -6.79
N LYS A 314 -6.38 7.22 -7.48
CA LYS A 314 -7.30 6.08 -7.38
C LYS A 314 -6.46 4.82 -7.17
N PRO A 315 -6.75 4.00 -6.15
CA PRO A 315 -6.02 2.76 -5.92
C PRO A 315 -6.31 1.73 -7.04
N HIS A 316 -5.41 0.77 -7.18
CA HIS A 316 -5.57 -0.33 -8.14
C HIS A 316 -6.84 -1.15 -7.86
N ASN A 317 -7.38 -1.75 -8.92
CA ASN A 317 -8.42 -2.78 -8.79
C ASN A 317 -7.76 -4.15 -8.62
N SER A 318 -7.83 -4.71 -7.41
CA SER A 318 -7.20 -5.99 -7.07
C SER A 318 -7.74 -7.19 -7.88
N ASN A 319 -9.04 -7.22 -8.20
CA ASN A 319 -9.57 -8.33 -9.00
C ASN A 319 -9.13 -8.22 -10.46
N LEU A 320 -9.09 -7.01 -11.01
CA LEU A 320 -8.57 -6.78 -12.36
C LEU A 320 -7.07 -7.07 -12.44
N GLU A 321 -6.33 -6.80 -11.36
CA GLU A 321 -4.93 -7.20 -11.25
C GLU A 321 -4.76 -8.72 -11.32
N LEU A 322 -5.51 -9.49 -10.52
CA LEU A 322 -5.50 -10.95 -10.60
C LEU A 322 -5.92 -11.47 -11.99
N PHE A 323 -6.86 -10.79 -12.65
CA PHE A 323 -7.25 -11.13 -14.02
C PHE A 323 -6.09 -10.98 -15.00
N GLY A 324 -5.40 -9.84 -14.97
CA GLY A 324 -4.23 -9.57 -15.81
C GLY A 324 -3.07 -10.53 -15.55
N GLN A 325 -2.77 -10.81 -14.27
CA GLN A 325 -1.76 -11.81 -13.90
C GLN A 325 -2.12 -13.20 -14.38
N GLY A 326 -3.41 -13.55 -14.30
CA GLY A 326 -3.91 -14.83 -14.78
C GLY A 326 -3.66 -15.05 -16.27
N LEU A 327 -3.98 -14.03 -17.08
CA LEU A 327 -3.68 -14.02 -18.51
C LEU A 327 -2.17 -14.03 -18.78
N GLY A 328 -1.38 -13.28 -17.99
CA GLY A 328 0.07 -13.25 -18.08
C GLY A 328 0.71 -14.62 -17.87
N ASN A 329 0.33 -15.34 -16.81
CA ASN A 329 0.84 -16.67 -16.51
C ASN A 329 0.41 -17.71 -17.55
N ILE A 330 -0.84 -17.66 -18.04
CA ILE A 330 -1.27 -18.53 -19.15
C ILE A 330 -0.41 -18.26 -20.40
N GLY A 331 -0.24 -17.00 -20.78
CA GLY A 331 0.56 -16.61 -21.93
C GLY A 331 2.02 -17.04 -21.81
N ALA A 332 2.63 -16.87 -20.64
CA ALA A 332 3.98 -17.34 -20.35
C ALA A 332 4.09 -18.87 -20.52
N GLY A 333 3.12 -19.64 -20.01
CA GLY A 333 3.11 -21.10 -20.14
C GLY A 333 3.06 -21.59 -21.59
N PHE A 334 2.33 -20.91 -22.47
CA PHE A 334 2.25 -21.27 -23.89
C PHE A 334 3.53 -21.01 -24.67
N VAL A 335 4.37 -20.07 -24.24
CA VAL A 335 5.59 -19.67 -24.96
C VAL A 335 6.86 -20.24 -24.34
N GLY A 336 6.77 -21.20 -23.42
CA GLY A 336 7.97 -21.76 -22.78
C GLY A 336 8.55 -20.87 -21.68
N GLY A 337 7.74 -20.00 -21.09
CA GLY A 337 8.12 -19.13 -19.99
C GLY A 337 8.03 -19.79 -18.62
N MET A 338 8.39 -19.02 -17.59
CA MET A 338 8.22 -19.35 -16.17
C MET A 338 7.16 -18.46 -15.50
N PRO A 339 6.70 -18.80 -14.26
CA PRO A 339 5.68 -18.04 -13.58
C PRO A 339 6.06 -16.58 -13.31
N VAL A 340 5.08 -15.70 -13.38
CA VAL A 340 5.22 -14.26 -13.17
C VAL A 340 4.31 -13.74 -12.07
N SER A 341 4.76 -12.68 -11.42
CA SER A 341 3.99 -11.85 -10.48
C SER A 341 4.36 -10.38 -10.65
N GLY A 342 3.58 -9.47 -10.07
CA GLY A 342 3.98 -8.08 -9.91
C GLY A 342 5.22 -7.96 -9.03
N VAL A 343 6.29 -7.32 -9.54
CA VAL A 343 7.58 -7.22 -8.83
C VAL A 343 7.75 -5.82 -8.26
N ILE A 344 7.79 -5.71 -6.93
CA ILE A 344 7.91 -4.43 -6.23
C ILE A 344 9.16 -3.64 -6.64
N VAL A 345 10.32 -4.30 -6.79
CA VAL A 345 11.59 -3.64 -7.12
C VAL A 345 11.53 -2.99 -8.51
N ARG A 346 11.04 -3.73 -9.52
CA ARG A 346 10.92 -3.23 -10.90
C ARG A 346 9.87 -2.13 -11.00
N SER A 347 8.74 -2.32 -10.34
CA SER A 347 7.65 -1.34 -10.31
C SER A 347 8.08 -0.06 -9.57
N THR A 348 8.89 -0.17 -8.52
CA THR A 348 9.48 0.98 -7.83
C THR A 348 10.44 1.75 -8.74
N VAL A 349 11.34 1.05 -9.45
CA VAL A 349 12.22 1.68 -10.44
C VAL A 349 11.41 2.36 -11.54
N ASN A 350 10.31 1.74 -11.98
CA ASN A 350 9.40 2.33 -12.96
C ASN A 350 8.82 3.67 -12.49
N VAL A 351 8.24 3.70 -11.29
CA VAL A 351 7.69 4.93 -10.71
C VAL A 351 8.79 5.97 -10.46
N GLN A 352 9.96 5.59 -9.95
CA GLN A 352 11.07 6.50 -9.65
C GLN A 352 11.78 7.05 -10.90
N SER A 353 11.73 6.30 -12.00
CA SER A 353 12.19 6.74 -13.33
C SER A 353 11.17 7.65 -14.01
N GLY A 354 9.99 7.80 -13.42
CA GLY A 354 9.00 8.80 -13.78
C GLY A 354 7.80 8.27 -14.54
N ALA A 355 7.61 6.95 -14.66
CA ALA A 355 6.45 6.38 -15.35
C ALA A 355 5.14 7.02 -14.87
N LYS A 356 4.30 7.38 -15.84
CA LYS A 356 3.00 8.01 -15.62
C LYS A 356 1.85 7.14 -16.09
N THR A 357 2.10 6.21 -17.01
CA THR A 357 1.05 5.34 -17.54
C THR A 357 1.52 3.89 -17.70
N ARG A 358 0.56 2.99 -17.98
CA ARG A 358 0.82 1.58 -18.31
C ARG A 358 1.64 1.36 -19.57
N LEU A 359 1.81 2.40 -20.39
CA LEU A 359 2.68 2.34 -21.56
C LEU A 359 4.12 1.98 -21.17
N SER A 360 4.61 2.46 -20.03
CA SER A 360 5.98 2.13 -19.57
C SER A 360 6.19 0.62 -19.37
N ALA A 361 5.23 -0.06 -18.73
CA ALA A 361 5.31 -1.50 -18.52
C ALA A 361 5.18 -2.30 -19.84
N LEU A 362 4.35 -1.82 -20.78
CA LEU A 362 4.25 -2.45 -22.10
C LEU A 362 5.53 -2.24 -22.94
N LEU A 363 6.08 -1.03 -22.96
CA LEU A 363 7.35 -0.74 -23.65
C LEU A 363 8.50 -1.54 -23.05
N HIS A 364 8.50 -1.75 -21.73
CA HIS A 364 9.45 -2.64 -21.07
C HIS A 364 9.37 -4.07 -21.62
N ALA A 365 8.17 -4.62 -21.77
CA ALA A 365 7.97 -5.95 -22.37
C ALA A 365 8.46 -6.00 -23.83
N VAL A 366 8.20 -4.96 -24.63
CA VAL A 366 8.70 -4.84 -26.01
C VAL A 366 10.24 -4.80 -26.03
N LEU A 367 10.88 -4.05 -25.13
CA LEU A 367 12.34 -3.99 -25.03
C LEU A 367 12.94 -5.35 -24.66
N LEU A 368 12.27 -6.16 -23.83
CA LEU A 368 12.69 -7.54 -23.55
C LEU A 368 12.60 -8.43 -24.80
N ILE A 369 11.53 -8.31 -25.60
CA ILE A 369 11.40 -9.02 -26.88
C ILE A 369 12.54 -8.64 -27.81
N LEU A 370 12.78 -7.33 -28.00
CA LEU A 370 13.90 -6.83 -28.82
C LEU A 370 15.24 -7.37 -28.30
N SER A 371 15.40 -7.49 -26.99
CA SER A 371 16.62 -8.04 -26.41
C SER A 371 16.82 -9.52 -26.75
N ILE A 372 15.76 -10.34 -26.76
CA ILE A 372 15.82 -11.74 -27.21
C ILE A 372 16.27 -11.80 -28.68
N LEU A 373 15.67 -10.98 -29.55
CA LEU A 373 15.91 -11.02 -30.98
C LEU A 373 17.32 -10.52 -31.37
N TYR A 374 17.82 -9.47 -30.72
CA TYR A 374 19.04 -8.77 -31.15
C TYR A 374 20.26 -9.02 -30.25
N PHE A 375 20.08 -9.40 -28.98
CA PHE A 375 21.19 -9.54 -28.02
C PHE A 375 21.41 -10.98 -27.54
N SER A 376 20.83 -11.98 -28.20
CA SER A 376 20.90 -13.39 -27.76
C SER A 376 22.33 -13.93 -27.63
N GLU A 377 23.22 -13.65 -28.59
CA GLU A 377 24.62 -14.08 -28.57
C GLU A 377 25.41 -13.46 -27.41
N ILE A 378 25.19 -12.17 -27.16
CA ILE A 378 25.81 -11.46 -26.02
C ILE A 378 25.29 -12.04 -24.70
N MET A 379 23.98 -12.31 -24.61
CA MET A 379 23.37 -12.91 -23.42
C MET A 379 23.90 -14.32 -23.15
N SER A 380 24.14 -15.12 -24.20
CA SER A 380 24.76 -16.44 -24.08
C SER A 380 26.18 -16.41 -23.52
N SER A 381 26.87 -15.29 -23.70
CA SER A 381 28.24 -15.10 -23.23
C SER A 381 28.31 -14.59 -21.79
N VAL A 382 27.19 -14.29 -21.13
CA VAL A 382 27.17 -13.78 -19.75
C VAL A 382 27.69 -14.85 -18.78
N PRO A 383 28.69 -14.53 -17.92
CA PRO A 383 29.17 -15.47 -16.92
C PRO A 383 28.13 -15.77 -15.83
N LEU A 384 27.97 -17.04 -15.47
CA LEU A 384 27.00 -17.46 -14.45
C LEU A 384 27.30 -16.85 -13.08
N ALA A 385 28.59 -16.80 -12.70
CA ALA A 385 29.03 -16.21 -11.45
C ALA A 385 28.65 -14.71 -11.30
N ALA A 386 28.57 -13.96 -12.40
CA ALA A 386 28.12 -12.57 -12.40
C ALA A 386 26.62 -12.46 -12.04
N LEU A 387 25.80 -13.38 -12.53
CA LEU A 387 24.38 -13.49 -12.20
C LEU A 387 24.19 -13.98 -10.76
N ALA A 388 25.01 -14.94 -10.32
CA ALA A 388 25.02 -15.41 -8.94
C ALA A 388 25.33 -14.27 -7.95
N GLY A 389 26.33 -13.44 -8.24
CA GLY A 389 26.64 -12.24 -7.47
C GLY A 389 25.45 -11.26 -7.36
N LEU A 390 24.73 -11.03 -8.48
CA LEU A 390 23.49 -10.25 -8.47
C LEU A 390 22.43 -10.89 -7.58
N LEU A 391 22.20 -12.19 -7.68
CA LEU A 391 21.20 -12.90 -6.90
C LEU A 391 21.56 -13.02 -5.42
N CYS A 392 22.85 -13.02 -5.06
CA CYS A 392 23.29 -12.90 -3.67
C CYS A 392 22.85 -11.55 -3.07
N VAL A 393 22.99 -10.45 -3.81
CA VAL A 393 22.48 -9.14 -3.35
C VAL A 393 20.95 -9.15 -3.21
N VAL A 394 20.24 -9.79 -4.14
CA VAL A 394 18.78 -9.92 -4.07
C VAL A 394 18.38 -10.78 -2.87
N GLY A 395 19.02 -11.93 -2.65
CA GLY A 395 18.76 -12.84 -1.55
C GLY A 395 18.96 -12.17 -0.18
N LEU A 396 20.05 -11.41 -0.01
CA LEU A 396 20.28 -10.64 1.21
C LEU A 396 19.20 -9.58 1.45
N ARG A 397 18.67 -8.95 0.40
CA ARG A 397 17.60 -7.95 0.51
C ARG A 397 16.23 -8.54 0.87
N LEU A 398 16.02 -9.83 0.67
CA LEU A 398 14.78 -10.53 1.04
C LEU A 398 14.74 -10.93 2.53
N ILE A 399 15.87 -10.88 3.24
CA ILE A 399 15.96 -11.28 4.64
C ILE A 399 15.46 -10.13 5.53
N GLU A 400 14.30 -10.30 6.16
CA GLU A 400 13.60 -9.28 6.95
C GLU A 400 14.03 -9.31 8.44
N VAL A 401 15.32 -9.10 8.70
CA VAL A 401 15.91 -9.21 10.06
C VAL A 401 15.25 -8.23 11.04
N LYS A 402 14.95 -7.01 10.62
CA LYS A 402 14.34 -5.98 11.48
C LYS A 402 12.92 -6.36 11.90
N VAL A 403 12.15 -6.92 10.98
CA VAL A 403 10.78 -7.40 11.22
C VAL A 403 10.83 -8.60 12.18
N PHE A 404 11.77 -9.52 12.00
CA PHE A 404 11.98 -10.62 12.94
C PHE A 404 12.29 -10.15 14.36
N ILE A 405 13.23 -9.20 14.51
CA ILE A 405 13.56 -8.60 15.82
C ILE A 405 12.35 -7.86 16.42
N HIS A 406 11.53 -7.21 15.59
CA HIS A 406 10.30 -6.57 16.05
C HIS A 406 9.32 -7.61 16.62
N PHE A 407 9.04 -8.69 15.88
CA PHE A 407 8.14 -9.74 16.39
C PHE A 407 8.68 -10.44 17.64
N LEU A 408 10.00 -10.68 17.72
CA LEU A 408 10.64 -11.23 18.92
C LEU A 408 10.37 -10.39 20.17
N LYS A 409 10.21 -9.07 20.03
CA LYS A 409 9.92 -8.14 21.12
C LYS A 409 8.42 -7.95 21.36
N THR A 410 7.59 -8.07 20.33
CA THR A 410 6.15 -7.74 20.37
C THR A 410 5.26 -8.96 20.65
N SER A 411 5.40 -10.06 19.90
CA SER A 411 4.54 -11.25 20.04
C SER A 411 5.30 -12.55 19.77
N LYS A 412 5.18 -13.49 20.72
CA LYS A 412 5.69 -14.86 20.57
C LYS A 412 4.99 -15.63 19.45
N PHE A 413 3.69 -15.40 19.25
CA PHE A 413 2.92 -16.10 18.23
C PHE A 413 3.26 -15.58 16.82
N GLU A 414 3.42 -14.26 16.64
CA GLU A 414 3.90 -13.71 15.37
C GLU A 414 5.33 -14.20 15.07
N THR A 415 6.18 -14.29 16.08
CA THR A 415 7.52 -14.89 15.95
C THR A 415 7.45 -16.36 15.50
N LEU A 416 6.57 -17.16 16.11
CA LEU A 416 6.38 -18.57 15.73
C LEU A 416 5.80 -18.71 14.32
N ALA A 417 4.87 -17.83 13.93
CA ALA A 417 4.32 -17.78 12.58
C ALA A 417 5.41 -17.42 11.55
N PHE A 418 6.29 -16.47 11.88
CA PHE A 418 7.45 -16.11 11.07
C PHE A 418 8.42 -17.29 10.93
N LEU A 419 8.80 -17.93 12.05
CA LEU A 419 9.75 -19.04 12.06
C LEU A 419 9.21 -20.28 11.32
N SER A 420 7.93 -20.62 11.51
CA SER A 420 7.31 -21.75 10.81
C SER A 420 7.29 -21.56 9.30
N ALA A 421 6.92 -20.36 8.82
CA ALA A 421 6.96 -20.02 7.41
C ALA A 421 8.41 -20.04 6.87
N GLY A 422 9.37 -19.45 7.59
CA GLY A 422 10.77 -19.42 7.20
C GLY A 422 11.43 -20.79 7.15
N ILE A 423 11.29 -21.60 8.20
CA ILE A 423 11.85 -22.95 8.29
C ILE A 423 11.22 -23.86 7.26
N GLY A 424 9.88 -23.82 7.10
CA GLY A 424 9.20 -24.61 6.07
C GLY A 424 9.71 -24.27 4.66
N THR A 425 10.01 -23.00 4.40
CA THR A 425 10.59 -22.58 3.12
C THR A 425 12.01 -23.11 2.92
N VAL A 426 12.90 -22.96 3.91
CA VAL A 426 14.31 -23.41 3.81
C VAL A 426 14.41 -24.93 3.69
N THR A 427 13.55 -25.67 4.39
CA THR A 427 13.53 -27.15 4.40
C THR A 427 12.82 -27.77 3.19
N GLY A 428 12.19 -26.97 2.32
CA GLY A 428 11.41 -27.46 1.18
C GLY A 428 9.98 -27.90 1.50
N HIS A 429 9.57 -27.84 2.77
CA HIS A 429 8.20 -28.10 3.23
C HIS A 429 7.37 -26.81 3.30
N LEU A 430 7.30 -26.09 2.18
CA LEU A 430 6.71 -24.76 2.12
C LEU A 430 5.23 -24.73 2.49
N LEU A 431 4.44 -25.63 1.90
CA LEU A 431 2.99 -25.66 2.12
C LEU A 431 2.67 -25.88 3.60
N SER A 432 3.37 -26.80 4.27
CA SER A 432 3.18 -27.02 5.71
C SER A 432 3.68 -25.82 6.52
N GLY A 433 4.82 -25.22 6.18
CA GLY A 433 5.33 -24.03 6.84
C GLY A 433 4.36 -22.84 6.81
N LEU A 434 3.83 -22.51 5.63
CA LEU A 434 2.86 -21.42 5.46
C LEU A 434 1.53 -21.72 6.16
N THR A 435 1.01 -22.95 6.02
CA THR A 435 -0.27 -23.32 6.64
C THR A 435 -0.16 -23.32 8.16
N ILE A 436 0.91 -23.87 8.73
CA ILE A 436 1.20 -23.83 10.16
C ILE A 436 1.33 -22.37 10.63
N GLY A 437 2.08 -21.54 9.90
CA GLY A 437 2.24 -20.12 10.26
C GLY A 437 0.93 -19.35 10.28
N CYS A 438 0.07 -19.55 9.25
CA CYS A 438 -1.27 -18.99 9.22
C CYS A 438 -2.13 -19.50 10.36
N ILE A 439 -2.11 -20.80 10.65
CA ILE A 439 -2.86 -21.41 11.76
C ILE A 439 -2.42 -20.79 13.09
N ILE A 440 -1.11 -20.66 13.34
CA ILE A 440 -0.57 -20.04 14.56
C ILE A 440 -1.08 -18.61 14.71
N TYR A 441 -1.02 -17.80 13.64
CA TYR A 441 -1.50 -16.42 13.66
C TYR A 441 -3.02 -16.33 13.91
N PHE A 442 -3.82 -17.18 13.24
CA PHE A 442 -5.27 -17.18 13.46
C PHE A 442 -5.65 -17.71 14.83
N ILE A 443 -4.90 -18.68 15.38
CA ILE A 443 -5.04 -19.14 16.76
C ILE A 443 -4.73 -18.00 17.73
N GLU A 444 -3.65 -17.25 17.54
CA GLU A 444 -3.36 -16.06 18.35
C GLU A 444 -4.52 -15.07 18.30
N LYS A 445 -4.99 -14.71 17.11
CA LYS A 445 -6.15 -13.81 16.98
C LYS A 445 -7.43 -14.38 17.58
N TRP A 446 -7.59 -15.69 17.61
CA TRP A 446 -8.73 -16.37 18.20
C TRP A 446 -8.63 -16.47 19.73
N ILE A 447 -7.44 -16.73 20.28
CA ILE A 447 -7.15 -16.75 21.71
C ILE A 447 -7.23 -15.35 22.29
N ASN A 448 -6.60 -14.38 21.61
CA ASN A 448 -6.64 -12.96 21.94
C ASN A 448 -7.95 -12.29 21.49
N LYS A 449 -8.98 -13.07 21.13
CA LYS A 449 -10.36 -12.59 20.89
C LYS A 449 -11.09 -12.22 22.19
N LYS A 450 -10.34 -11.85 23.22
CA LYS A 450 -10.76 -11.14 24.44
C LYS A 450 -9.74 -10.01 24.58
N GLU A 451 -10.07 -8.75 24.31
CA GLU A 451 -11.29 -8.04 24.67
C GLU A 451 -12.23 -7.81 23.48
N LYS A 452 -13.47 -8.33 23.61
CA LYS A 452 -14.59 -7.50 23.22
C LYS A 452 -14.48 -6.26 24.11
N VAL A 453 -14.20 -5.09 23.53
CA VAL A 453 -14.78 -3.85 24.07
C VAL A 453 -16.25 -4.20 24.32
N PRO A 454 -16.79 -4.05 25.54
CA PRO A 454 -18.15 -4.45 25.84
C PRO A 454 -19.02 -3.89 24.73
N GLU A 455 -19.69 -4.80 24.04
CA GLU A 455 -20.68 -4.48 23.04
C GLU A 455 -21.75 -3.73 23.83
N ILE A 456 -21.62 -2.39 23.87
CA ILE A 456 -22.65 -1.53 24.40
C ILE A 456 -23.84 -1.90 23.53
N LYS A 457 -24.81 -2.59 24.13
CA LYS A 457 -26.18 -2.53 23.62
C LYS A 457 -26.50 -1.05 23.65
N VAL A 458 -26.33 -0.36 22.53
CA VAL A 458 -26.78 1.01 22.38
C VAL A 458 -28.27 0.90 22.11
N PRO A 459 -29.14 1.16 23.10
CA PRO A 459 -30.52 1.48 22.75
C PRO A 459 -30.46 2.74 21.88
N ASN A 460 -31.06 2.69 20.69
CA ASN A 460 -31.31 3.83 19.78
C ASN A 460 -30.99 5.22 20.39
N LYS A 461 -29.85 5.84 20.02
CA LYS A 461 -29.58 7.29 20.16
C LYS A 461 -28.18 7.66 19.62
N ILE A 462 -28.15 8.38 18.49
CA ILE A 462 -27.14 9.34 18.00
C ILE A 462 -25.65 8.98 18.20
N ASN A 463 -24.90 8.79 17.10
CA ASN A 463 -23.45 8.51 17.03
C ASN A 463 -22.58 9.65 17.63
N ARG A 464 -22.47 9.70 18.96
CA ARG A 464 -21.67 10.68 19.70
C ARG A 464 -20.34 10.06 20.13
N ARG A 465 -19.22 10.68 19.73
CA ARG A 465 -17.85 10.31 20.12
C ARG A 465 -17.61 10.54 21.62
N ALA A 466 -18.04 11.68 22.15
CA ALA A 466 -17.92 12.03 23.56
C ALA A 466 -19.11 12.90 24.00
N ILE A 467 -19.45 12.85 25.30
CA ILE A 467 -20.42 13.75 25.94
C ILE A 467 -19.67 14.54 27.01
N LEU A 468 -19.45 15.81 26.74
CA LEU A 468 -18.65 16.71 27.58
C LEU A 468 -19.59 17.61 28.41
N PRO A 469 -19.44 17.61 29.75
CA PRO A 469 -20.28 18.41 30.63
C PRO A 469 -20.07 19.91 30.38
N ASN A 470 -21.12 20.70 30.61
CA ASN A 470 -21.08 22.15 30.47
C ASN A 470 -20.34 22.79 31.66
N ILE A 471 -19.03 22.66 31.71
CA ILE A 471 -18.17 23.34 32.70
C ILE A 471 -17.92 24.81 32.27
N TYR A 472 -18.30 25.16 31.03
CA TYR A 472 -18.13 26.48 30.43
C TYR A 472 -19.34 27.38 30.73
N LYS A 473 -19.41 27.91 31.95
CA LYS A 473 -20.39 28.93 32.33
C LYS A 473 -20.09 30.25 31.61
N GLU A 474 -21.15 30.84 31.05
CA GLU A 474 -21.27 32.23 30.58
C GLU A 474 -20.53 32.65 29.31
N SER A 475 -20.76 31.96 28.19
CA SER A 475 -20.93 32.68 26.93
C SER A 475 -22.43 32.88 26.70
N LYS A 476 -22.86 34.12 26.49
CA LYS A 476 -24.24 34.45 26.14
C LYS A 476 -24.56 33.82 24.78
N LEU A 477 -24.92 32.55 24.73
CA LEU A 477 -25.55 31.89 23.58
C LEU A 477 -27.00 32.41 23.41
N LYS A 478 -27.17 33.73 23.34
CA LYS A 478 -28.28 34.28 22.58
C LYS A 478 -27.90 34.12 21.13
N ARG A 479 -28.67 33.33 20.38
CA ARG A 479 -28.70 33.39 18.91
C ARG A 479 -28.69 34.88 18.53
N PRO A 480 -27.61 35.43 17.95
CA PRO A 480 -27.64 36.83 17.53
C PRO A 480 -28.73 36.95 16.46
N THR A 481 -29.74 37.76 16.74
CA THR A 481 -30.76 38.15 15.77
C THR A 481 -30.09 38.93 14.66
N HIS A 482 -30.20 38.40 13.44
CA HIS A 482 -30.08 39.05 12.12
C HIS A 482 -28.88 39.96 11.83
N PHE A 483 -28.10 39.59 10.82
CA PHE A 483 -27.71 40.49 9.73
C PHE A 483 -27.54 39.64 8.45
N GLU A 484 -28.48 39.77 7.51
CA GLU A 484 -28.38 39.17 6.18
C GLU A 484 -27.52 40.07 5.30
N LEU A 485 -26.44 39.53 4.74
CA LEU A 485 -25.81 40.10 3.55
C LEU A 485 -26.30 39.29 2.35
N GLU A 486 -27.07 39.95 1.48
CA GLU A 486 -27.38 39.45 0.15
C GLU A 486 -26.12 39.49 -0.73
N SER A 487 -25.81 38.36 -1.35
CA SER A 487 -25.05 38.38 -2.61
C SER A 487 -25.82 37.55 -3.63
N GLU A 488 -26.42 38.26 -4.59
CA GLU A 488 -26.97 37.65 -5.79
C GLU A 488 -25.86 36.95 -6.58
N LYS A 489 -26.17 35.77 -7.12
CA LYS A 489 -25.37 34.90 -8.02
C LYS A 489 -24.57 33.76 -7.37
N THR A 490 -25.28 32.72 -6.91
CA THR A 490 -24.82 31.32 -7.03
C THR A 490 -26.01 30.35 -6.99
N SER A 491 -26.57 29.97 -8.15
CA SER A 491 -27.77 29.11 -8.22
C SER A 491 -27.49 27.60 -8.12
N TRP A 492 -26.22 27.17 -7.98
CA TRP A 492 -25.86 25.75 -7.82
C TRP A 492 -25.84 25.29 -6.34
N LEU A 493 -25.90 26.22 -5.38
CA LEU A 493 -25.79 25.98 -3.93
C LEU A 493 -27.13 25.67 -3.24
N SER A 494 -28.18 25.30 -3.97
CA SER A 494 -29.53 25.11 -3.43
C SER A 494 -29.65 23.99 -2.37
N GLN A 495 -28.63 23.13 -2.24
CA GLN A 495 -28.56 22.08 -1.21
C GLN A 495 -27.84 22.52 0.09
N ILE A 496 -27.18 23.68 0.12
CA ILE A 496 -26.55 24.22 1.34
C ILE A 496 -27.52 25.23 1.97
N ARG A 497 -28.46 24.73 2.79
CA ARG A 497 -29.48 25.57 3.44
C ARG A 497 -28.95 26.39 4.63
N ASP A 498 -27.81 26.03 5.20
CA ASP A 498 -27.30 26.66 6.41
C ASP A 498 -26.02 27.49 6.14
N LYS A 499 -26.07 28.80 6.41
CA LYS A 499 -24.93 29.73 6.30
C LYS A 499 -24.16 29.84 7.61
N ALA A 500 -22.90 30.26 7.54
CA ALA A 500 -22.07 30.54 8.71
C ALA A 500 -22.62 31.72 9.53
N SER A 501 -22.59 31.60 10.85
CA SER A 501 -22.90 32.66 11.83
C SER A 501 -21.59 33.23 12.38
N ILE A 502 -21.27 34.46 12.02
CA ILE A 502 -19.99 35.10 12.35
C ILE A 502 -20.25 36.27 13.31
N ALA A 503 -19.64 36.26 14.50
CA ALA A 503 -19.76 37.37 15.43
C ALA A 503 -19.22 38.69 14.81
N ALA A 504 -19.88 39.80 15.11
CA ALA A 504 -19.52 41.12 14.57
C ALA A 504 -18.14 41.61 15.00
N SER A 505 -17.53 40.99 16.01
CA SER A 505 -16.16 41.24 16.48
C SER A 505 -15.11 40.39 15.75
N SER A 506 -15.50 39.33 15.04
CA SER A 506 -14.61 38.38 14.34
C SER A 506 -14.25 38.78 12.92
N PHE A 507 -13.05 38.42 12.46
CA PHE A 507 -12.54 38.72 11.12
C PHE A 507 -12.35 37.43 10.32
N VAL A 508 -12.83 37.44 9.08
CA VAL A 508 -12.61 36.37 8.10
C VAL A 508 -11.94 36.97 6.88
N HIS A 509 -10.75 36.48 6.55
CA HIS A 509 -10.03 36.93 5.38
C HIS A 509 -10.77 36.57 4.08
N HIS A 510 -10.75 37.45 3.07
CA HIS A 510 -11.50 37.28 1.82
C HIS A 510 -11.09 36.05 0.99
N LYS A 511 -9.87 35.54 1.17
CA LYS A 511 -9.38 34.29 0.57
C LYS A 511 -9.73 33.03 1.38
N ALA A 512 -10.29 33.16 2.57
CA ALA A 512 -10.75 32.03 3.35
C ALA A 512 -12.08 31.51 2.79
N SER A 513 -12.30 30.20 2.86
CA SER A 513 -13.56 29.57 2.49
C SER A 513 -14.25 29.02 3.72
N ILE A 514 -15.47 29.49 4.00
CA ILE A 514 -16.33 28.95 5.05
C ILE A 514 -17.62 28.47 4.40
N ILE A 515 -17.89 27.16 4.50
CA ILE A 515 -19.01 26.50 3.83
C ILE A 515 -19.84 25.74 4.88
N GLY A 516 -21.17 25.86 4.81
CA GLY A 516 -22.09 25.16 5.71
C GLY A 516 -22.28 25.84 7.07
N LYS A 517 -22.80 25.08 8.03
CA LYS A 517 -23.20 25.60 9.34
C LYS A 517 -22.01 25.71 10.31
N VAL A 518 -21.38 26.87 10.31
CA VAL A 518 -20.25 27.21 11.19
C VAL A 518 -20.63 28.37 12.11
N VAL A 519 -20.34 28.27 13.40
CA VAL A 519 -20.57 29.34 14.38
C VAL A 519 -19.22 29.85 14.88
N LEU A 520 -18.95 31.14 14.67
CA LEU A 520 -17.75 31.81 15.18
C LEU A 520 -18.12 32.71 16.37
N GLY A 521 -17.44 32.51 17.51
CA GLY A 521 -17.51 33.35 18.70
C GLY A 521 -16.87 34.72 18.48
N ASP A 522 -16.70 35.50 19.55
CA ASP A 522 -16.18 36.86 19.48
C ASP A 522 -14.66 36.90 19.22
N HIS A 523 -14.20 37.89 18.45
CA HIS A 523 -12.77 38.11 18.14
C HIS A 523 -12.04 36.90 17.52
N VAL A 524 -12.77 36.05 16.78
CA VAL A 524 -12.18 34.95 16.02
C VAL A 524 -11.45 35.50 14.80
N HIS A 525 -10.25 35.01 14.55
CA HIS A 525 -9.44 35.34 13.37
C HIS A 525 -9.40 34.15 12.41
N ILE A 526 -9.89 34.29 11.18
CA ILE A 526 -9.70 33.31 10.10
C ILE A 526 -8.80 33.91 9.03
N ALA A 527 -7.59 33.35 8.88
CA ALA A 527 -6.54 33.83 7.99
C ALA A 527 -6.74 33.40 6.53
N ALA A 528 -5.80 33.75 5.64
CA ALA A 528 -5.95 33.52 4.22
C ALA A 528 -5.86 32.03 3.87
N GLU A 529 -6.56 31.62 2.81
CA GLU A 529 -6.49 30.24 2.25
C GLU A 529 -6.96 29.13 3.20
N SER A 530 -7.43 29.46 4.40
CA SER A 530 -8.07 28.50 5.30
C SER A 530 -9.41 28.02 4.71
N SER A 531 -9.69 26.72 4.82
CA SER A 531 -10.90 26.08 4.28
C SER A 531 -11.66 25.36 5.40
N ILE A 532 -12.77 25.95 5.84
CA ILE A 532 -13.64 25.42 6.89
C ILE A 532 -14.94 24.94 6.23
N ARG A 533 -15.14 23.63 6.19
CA ARG A 533 -16.23 23.00 5.43
C ARG A 533 -17.10 22.11 6.30
N ALA A 534 -18.25 22.64 6.68
CA ALA A 534 -19.32 21.97 7.42
C ALA A 534 -20.48 21.57 6.50
N ASP A 535 -20.17 21.06 5.31
CA ASP A 535 -21.13 20.61 4.29
C ASP A 535 -21.46 19.10 4.38
N GLU A 536 -20.47 18.25 4.72
CA GLU A 536 -20.70 16.82 4.97
C GLU A 536 -20.98 16.50 6.45
N GLY A 537 -20.11 16.95 7.35
CA GLY A 537 -20.30 16.88 8.80
C GLY A 537 -20.59 18.27 9.37
N SER A 538 -21.69 18.43 10.11
CA SER A 538 -22.22 19.72 10.57
C SER A 538 -22.93 19.56 11.91
N PRO A 539 -22.97 20.57 12.80
CA PRO A 539 -22.38 21.92 12.69
C PRO A 539 -20.97 22.03 13.27
N PHE A 540 -20.25 23.11 12.96
CA PHE A 540 -18.96 23.46 13.60
C PHE A 540 -19.09 24.66 14.54
N TYR A 541 -18.35 24.64 15.65
CA TYR A 541 -18.20 25.75 16.58
C TYR A 541 -16.73 26.15 16.72
N ILE A 542 -16.44 27.45 16.67
CA ILE A 542 -15.13 28.03 16.96
C ILE A 542 -15.31 29.11 18.03
N GLY A 543 -14.77 28.86 19.22
CA GLY A 543 -14.92 29.72 20.39
C GLY A 543 -14.20 31.05 20.28
N SER A 544 -14.57 31.98 21.17
CA SER A 544 -14.05 33.34 21.18
C SER A 544 -12.53 33.39 21.37
N ASN A 545 -11.91 34.43 20.79
CA ASN A 545 -10.47 34.68 20.80
C ASN A 545 -9.60 33.60 20.13
N SER A 546 -10.22 32.62 19.45
CA SER A 546 -9.50 31.57 18.75
C SER A 546 -9.07 32.03 17.36
N ASN A 547 -7.93 31.53 16.88
CA ASN A 547 -7.38 31.88 15.57
C ASN A 547 -7.15 30.63 14.71
N ILE A 548 -7.56 30.72 13.45
CA ILE A 548 -7.37 29.72 12.40
C ILE A 548 -6.43 30.32 11.37
N GLN A 549 -5.18 29.88 11.36
CA GLN A 549 -4.10 30.48 10.58
C GLN A 549 -4.07 29.97 9.13
N ASP A 550 -3.13 30.49 8.33
CA ASP A 550 -3.17 30.34 6.88
C ASP A 550 -3.13 28.88 6.43
N GLY A 551 -3.96 28.55 5.44
CA GLY A 551 -4.03 27.22 4.85
C GLY A 551 -4.55 26.11 5.77
N VAL A 552 -5.10 26.45 6.95
CA VAL A 552 -5.74 25.46 7.83
C VAL A 552 -6.98 24.87 7.16
N VAL A 553 -7.12 23.54 7.24
CA VAL A 553 -8.29 22.83 6.70
C VAL A 553 -9.09 22.22 7.85
N ILE A 554 -10.38 22.53 7.90
CA ILE A 554 -11.31 21.94 8.87
C ILE A 554 -12.44 21.24 8.12
N HIS A 555 -12.59 19.95 8.38
CA HIS A 555 -13.59 19.08 7.75
C HIS A 555 -14.18 18.10 8.78
N ALA A 556 -15.21 17.32 8.44
CA ALA A 556 -15.74 16.33 9.37
C ALA A 556 -16.47 15.18 8.69
N LEU A 557 -16.43 14.01 9.33
CA LEU A 557 -17.22 12.84 8.94
C LEU A 557 -18.73 13.11 9.07
N LYS A 558 -19.49 12.60 8.11
CA LYS A 558 -20.95 12.59 8.15
C LYS A 558 -21.47 11.73 9.32
N GLU A 559 -22.55 12.19 9.96
CA GLU A 559 -23.28 11.46 11.01
C GLU A 559 -22.45 11.06 12.25
N LYS A 560 -21.46 11.89 12.61
CA LYS A 560 -20.68 11.75 13.84
C LYS A 560 -20.51 13.09 14.53
N TRP A 561 -20.63 13.11 15.87
CA TRP A 561 -20.58 14.34 16.65
C TRP A 561 -19.81 14.18 17.98
N VAL A 562 -19.36 15.31 18.53
CA VAL A 562 -19.08 15.48 19.96
C VAL A 562 -20.24 16.26 20.59
N SER A 563 -20.73 15.82 21.75
CA SER A 563 -21.80 16.50 22.45
C SER A 563 -21.21 17.42 23.51
N VAL A 564 -21.40 18.73 23.37
CA VAL A 564 -20.87 19.74 24.29
C VAL A 564 -22.02 20.56 24.84
N GLY A 565 -22.20 20.53 26.16
CA GLY A 565 -23.29 21.27 26.82
C GLY A 565 -24.69 20.90 26.32
N GLY A 566 -24.88 19.65 25.92
CA GLY A 566 -26.15 19.13 25.38
C GLY A 566 -26.40 19.39 23.90
N ASN A 567 -25.48 20.07 23.20
CA ASN A 567 -25.54 20.31 21.76
C ASN A 567 -24.51 19.45 21.02
N ASP A 568 -24.90 18.91 19.86
CA ASP A 568 -24.04 18.06 19.05
C ASP A 568 -23.29 18.88 17.99
N TRP A 569 -21.97 18.73 17.95
CA TRP A 569 -21.06 19.43 17.05
C TRP A 569 -20.20 18.43 16.29
N ALA A 570 -20.07 18.60 14.98
CA ALA A 570 -19.16 17.78 14.18
C ALA A 570 -17.70 18.22 14.42
N VAL A 571 -17.45 19.50 14.67
CA VAL A 571 -16.17 20.00 15.20
C VAL A 571 -16.47 21.06 16.24
N TYR A 572 -15.88 20.95 17.43
CA TYR A 572 -15.95 21.95 18.47
C TYR A 572 -14.55 22.42 18.83
N ILE A 573 -14.27 23.70 18.61
CA ILE A 573 -13.04 24.37 19.03
C ILE A 573 -13.39 25.35 20.15
N GLY A 574 -12.73 25.22 21.28
CA GLY A 574 -12.91 26.06 22.47
C GLY A 574 -12.42 27.49 22.29
N GLU A 575 -12.33 28.20 23.42
CA GLU A 575 -11.91 29.60 23.50
C GLU A 575 -10.39 29.71 23.68
N ASN A 576 -9.80 30.78 23.13
CA ASN A 576 -8.36 31.04 23.16
C ASN A 576 -7.53 29.88 22.58
N VAL A 577 -8.03 29.27 21.51
CA VAL A 577 -7.35 28.18 20.80
C VAL A 577 -6.65 28.73 19.57
N SER A 578 -5.39 28.35 19.39
CA SER A 578 -4.66 28.66 18.15
C SER A 578 -4.52 27.41 17.30
N VAL A 579 -4.99 27.48 16.06
CA VAL A 579 -4.77 26.45 15.04
C VAL A 579 -3.80 27.00 14.02
N ALA A 580 -2.53 26.57 14.12
CA ALA A 580 -1.43 27.15 13.38
C ALA A 580 -1.39 26.72 11.90
N HIS A 581 -0.57 27.43 11.11
CA HIS A 581 -0.56 27.33 9.65
C HIS A 581 -0.53 25.89 9.13
N GLN A 582 -1.36 25.61 8.12
CA GLN A 582 -1.47 24.33 7.42
C GLN A 582 -1.86 23.12 8.30
N ALA A 583 -2.35 23.34 9.52
CA ALA A 583 -2.91 22.27 10.33
C ALA A 583 -4.21 21.72 9.73
N LEU A 584 -4.49 20.44 9.99
CA LEU A 584 -5.69 19.73 9.53
C LEU A 584 -6.51 19.26 10.73
N VAL A 585 -7.75 19.71 10.83
CA VAL A 585 -8.71 19.22 11.83
C VAL A 585 -9.85 18.50 11.12
N HIS A 586 -10.03 17.22 11.42
CA HIS A 586 -11.04 16.39 10.77
C HIS A 586 -11.95 15.70 11.79
N GLY A 587 -13.19 16.20 11.92
CA GLY A 587 -14.16 15.75 12.91
C GLY A 587 -14.65 14.29 12.75
N PRO A 588 -15.27 13.71 13.80
CA PRO A 588 -15.76 14.38 15.00
C PRO A 588 -14.62 14.76 15.97
N CYS A 589 -14.46 16.06 16.24
CA CYS A 589 -13.35 16.55 17.06
C CYS A 589 -13.83 17.53 18.12
N PHE A 590 -13.23 17.44 19.31
CA PHE A 590 -13.31 18.45 20.35
C PHE A 590 -11.90 18.96 20.63
N ILE A 591 -11.72 20.28 20.71
CA ILE A 591 -10.48 20.92 21.14
C ILE A 591 -10.82 21.86 22.31
N GLY A 592 -10.28 21.56 23.48
CA GLY A 592 -10.51 22.32 24.71
C GLY A 592 -9.89 23.72 24.69
N ASN A 593 -10.25 24.52 25.70
CA ASN A 593 -9.84 25.91 25.79
C ASN A 593 -8.32 26.05 26.00
N LYS A 594 -7.77 27.18 25.55
CA LYS A 594 -6.35 27.53 25.76
C LYS A 594 -5.36 26.48 25.23
N SER A 595 -5.78 25.74 24.21
CA SER A 595 -4.97 24.71 23.57
C SER A 595 -4.33 25.24 22.29
N PHE A 596 -3.15 24.70 21.95
CA PHE A 596 -2.41 25.06 20.74
C PHE A 596 -2.32 23.85 19.80
N ILE A 597 -2.73 24.00 18.55
CA ILE A 597 -2.55 23.02 17.49
C ILE A 597 -1.44 23.50 16.55
N GLY A 598 -0.31 22.80 16.56
CA GLY A 598 0.89 23.21 15.86
C GLY A 598 0.84 23.17 14.34
N PHE A 599 1.83 23.81 13.73
CA PHE A 599 2.01 23.91 12.28
C PHE A 599 2.00 22.53 11.64
N GLN A 600 1.22 22.34 10.57
CA GLN A 600 1.09 21.05 9.87
C GLN A 600 0.67 19.87 10.75
N ALA A 601 0.15 20.11 11.96
CA ALA A 601 -0.37 19.05 12.82
C ALA A 601 -1.71 18.54 12.28
N ILE A 602 -2.00 17.26 12.54
CA ILE A 602 -3.22 16.60 12.12
C ILE A 602 -3.99 16.15 13.36
N VAL A 603 -5.24 16.57 13.50
CA VAL A 603 -6.16 16.10 14.55
C VAL A 603 -7.38 15.50 13.88
N HIS A 604 -7.50 14.17 13.91
CA HIS A 604 -8.56 13.42 13.24
C HIS A 604 -9.35 12.58 14.22
N ASP A 605 -10.68 12.70 14.21
CA ASP A 605 -11.60 11.90 15.02
C ASP A 605 -11.05 11.78 16.45
N SER A 606 -10.90 12.90 17.18
CA SER A 606 -10.16 12.97 18.46
C SER A 606 -10.73 14.00 19.44
N VAL A 607 -10.56 13.77 20.74
CA VAL A 607 -10.89 14.73 21.81
C VAL A 607 -9.59 15.26 22.39
N ILE A 608 -9.36 16.56 22.33
CA ILE A 608 -8.20 17.23 22.91
C ILE A 608 -8.69 18.04 24.11
N GLY A 609 -8.11 17.79 25.28
CA GLY A 609 -8.39 18.53 26.50
C GLY A 609 -8.02 20.01 26.43
N SER A 610 -8.28 20.72 27.51
CA SER A 610 -7.88 22.12 27.68
C SER A 610 -6.40 22.22 28.03
N HIS A 611 -5.77 23.37 27.76
CA HIS A 611 -4.36 23.63 28.05
C HIS A 611 -3.40 22.61 27.40
N CYS A 612 -3.79 22.00 26.28
CA CYS A 612 -2.96 21.04 25.55
C CYS A 612 -2.09 21.76 24.52
N TYR A 613 -0.91 21.20 24.27
CA TYR A 613 -0.02 21.70 23.22
C TYR A 613 0.29 20.58 22.25
N ILE A 614 -0.19 20.68 21.02
CA ILE A 614 0.08 19.72 19.95
C ILE A 614 1.25 20.24 19.11
N GLY A 615 2.37 19.52 19.14
CA GLY A 615 3.58 19.91 18.44
C GLY A 615 3.42 19.98 16.92
N ILE A 616 4.25 20.82 16.30
CA ILE A 616 4.49 20.88 14.84
C ILE A 616 4.58 19.48 14.23
N GLY A 617 3.79 19.23 13.17
CA GLY A 617 3.77 17.99 12.40
C GLY A 617 3.28 16.75 13.17
N ALA A 618 2.78 16.90 14.40
CA ALA A 618 2.24 15.79 15.16
C ALA A 618 0.90 15.32 14.59
N ILE A 619 0.61 14.03 14.70
CA ILE A 619 -0.61 13.40 14.18
C ILE A 619 -1.34 12.75 15.36
N VAL A 620 -2.54 13.24 15.67
CA VAL A 620 -3.42 12.73 16.73
C VAL A 620 -4.66 12.14 16.08
N VAL A 621 -4.87 10.83 16.23
CA VAL A 621 -5.95 10.11 15.54
C VAL A 621 -6.68 9.17 16.48
N GLY A 622 -8.00 9.28 16.54
CA GLY A 622 -8.82 8.27 17.22
C GLY A 622 -8.73 8.28 18.74
N VAL A 623 -8.01 9.20 19.38
CA VAL A 623 -7.73 9.18 20.83
C VAL A 623 -8.38 10.34 21.60
N GLU A 624 -8.32 10.26 22.93
CA GLU A 624 -8.67 11.34 23.84
C GLU A 624 -7.41 11.78 24.60
N ILE A 625 -6.98 13.03 24.41
CA ILE A 625 -5.83 13.63 25.09
C ILE A 625 -6.35 14.38 26.33
N PRO A 626 -5.92 14.00 27.55
CA PRO A 626 -6.29 14.70 28.78
C PRO A 626 -5.79 16.15 28.81
N ASP A 627 -6.40 16.96 29.65
CA ASP A 627 -5.99 18.35 29.89
C ASP A 627 -4.50 18.47 30.26
N GLY A 628 -3.87 19.54 29.80
CA GLY A 628 -2.49 19.87 30.18
C GLY A 628 -1.41 18.96 29.56
N ARG A 629 -1.73 18.17 28.52
CA ARG A 629 -0.76 17.27 27.86
C ARG A 629 -0.07 17.92 26.66
N TYR A 630 1.24 17.67 26.57
CA TYR A 630 2.08 18.07 25.46
C TYR A 630 2.30 16.88 24.53
N VAL A 631 1.97 17.04 23.25
CA VAL A 631 2.31 16.09 22.19
C VAL A 631 3.59 16.58 21.51
N PRO A 632 4.70 15.82 21.61
CA PRO A 632 5.97 16.20 20.96
C PRO A 632 5.85 16.39 19.44
N HIS A 633 6.76 17.18 18.87
CA HIS A 633 6.82 17.41 17.42
C HIS A 633 6.95 16.10 16.61
N GLY A 634 6.21 16.00 15.51
CA GLY A 634 6.31 14.91 14.53
C GLY A 634 5.84 13.51 15.00
N ILE A 635 5.34 13.38 16.23
CA ILE A 635 4.90 12.08 16.77
C ILE A 635 3.48 11.73 16.31
N VAL A 636 3.21 10.42 16.19
CA VAL A 636 1.87 9.88 15.92
C VAL A 636 1.29 9.30 17.22
N VAL A 637 0.17 9.85 17.67
CA VAL A 637 -0.61 9.43 18.84
C VAL A 637 -1.94 8.83 18.38
N ASP A 638 -2.04 7.51 18.42
CA ASP A 638 -3.17 6.72 17.90
C ASP A 638 -3.66 5.60 18.85
N SER A 639 -3.10 5.55 20.07
CA SER A 639 -3.48 4.57 21.10
C SER A 639 -3.44 5.15 22.50
N LEU A 640 -4.18 4.54 23.43
CA LEU A 640 -4.20 4.94 24.84
C LEU A 640 -2.81 4.86 25.49
N ASP A 641 -2.03 3.80 25.21
CA ASP A 641 -0.66 3.64 25.73
C ASP A 641 0.26 4.82 25.37
N LYS A 642 0.05 5.43 24.20
CA LYS A 642 0.81 6.61 23.78
C LYS A 642 0.32 7.87 24.48
N VAL A 643 -0.98 7.99 24.71
CA VAL A 643 -1.58 9.10 25.47
C VAL A 643 -1.06 9.13 26.91
N GLU A 644 -1.00 7.97 27.58
CA GLU A 644 -0.55 7.89 28.97
C GLU A 644 0.88 8.40 29.17
N LYS A 645 1.73 8.19 28.16
CA LYS A 645 3.15 8.58 28.13
C LYS A 645 3.40 10.03 27.74
N LEU A 646 2.38 10.80 27.42
CA LEU A 646 2.55 12.20 27.00
C LEU A 646 3.09 13.05 28.15
N PRO A 647 4.13 13.88 27.95
CA PRO A 647 4.57 14.82 28.97
C PRO A 647 3.47 15.87 29.28
N LEU A 648 3.62 16.56 30.41
CA LEU A 648 2.81 17.74 30.70
C LEU A 648 3.29 18.95 29.89
N VAL A 649 2.36 19.86 29.60
CA VAL A 649 2.65 21.17 29.02
C VAL A 649 3.48 21.99 30.03
N THR A 650 4.43 22.77 29.52
CA THR A 650 5.30 23.65 30.33
C THR A 650 4.76 25.08 30.29
N ASP A 651 5.19 25.94 31.23
CA ASP A 651 4.80 27.36 31.21
C ASP A 651 5.17 28.05 29.89
N ALA A 652 6.31 27.67 29.29
CA ALA A 652 6.72 28.19 27.99
C ALA A 652 5.71 27.87 26.87
N HIS A 653 5.14 26.66 26.88
CA HIS A 653 4.11 26.27 25.92
C HIS A 653 2.79 27.01 26.13
N LEU A 654 2.41 27.24 27.39
CA LEU A 654 1.19 28.01 27.73
C LEU A 654 1.34 29.48 27.31
N ASN A 655 2.44 30.12 27.72
CA ASN A 655 2.75 31.51 27.37
C ASN A 655 2.80 31.70 25.86
N PHE A 656 3.37 30.75 25.12
CA PHE A 656 3.41 30.81 23.66
C PHE A 656 2.01 30.86 23.04
N ASN A 657 1.06 30.04 23.50
CA ASN A 657 -0.31 30.11 22.98
C ASN A 657 -1.00 31.42 23.37
N GLU A 658 -0.80 31.91 24.60
CA GLU A 658 -1.36 33.18 25.05
C GLU A 658 -0.83 34.34 24.19
N ASP A 659 0.47 34.40 23.94
CA ASP A 659 1.11 35.38 23.05
C ASP A 659 0.51 35.33 21.63
N VAL A 660 0.35 34.13 21.07
CA VAL A 660 -0.24 33.95 19.72
C VAL A 660 -1.69 34.42 19.70
N VAL A 661 -2.49 34.08 20.71
CA VAL A 661 -3.88 34.53 20.83
C VAL A 661 -3.94 36.05 20.93
N ASP A 662 -3.09 36.68 21.72
CA ASP A 662 -3.10 38.13 21.92
C ASP A 662 -2.65 38.91 20.67
N VAL A 663 -1.63 38.43 19.96
CA VAL A 663 -1.25 38.99 18.66
C VAL A 663 -2.41 38.90 17.67
N ASN A 664 -3.11 37.76 17.62
CA ASN A 664 -4.22 37.58 16.69
C ASN A 664 -5.46 38.42 17.04
N LYS A 665 -5.74 38.67 18.33
CA LYS A 665 -6.76 39.66 18.73
C LYS A 665 -6.42 41.05 18.20
N GLY A 666 -5.14 41.45 18.29
CA GLY A 666 -4.63 42.69 17.71
C GLY A 666 -4.83 42.75 16.18
N LEU A 667 -4.54 41.64 15.48
CA LEU A 667 -4.75 41.55 14.03
C LEU A 667 -6.21 41.68 13.63
N VAL A 668 -7.15 41.09 14.37
CA VAL A 668 -8.60 41.22 14.10
C VAL A 668 -9.03 42.69 14.17
N ALA A 669 -8.58 43.42 15.20
CA ALA A 669 -8.86 44.84 15.34
C ALA A 669 -8.23 45.67 14.20
N ALA A 670 -6.97 45.38 13.86
CA ALA A 670 -6.25 46.06 12.77
C ALA A 670 -6.90 45.82 11.40
N TYR A 671 -7.23 44.58 11.04
CA TYR A 671 -7.83 44.27 9.75
C TYR A 671 -9.23 44.86 9.58
N LYS A 672 -10.00 44.97 10.65
CA LYS A 672 -11.32 45.63 10.60
C LYS A 672 -11.23 47.13 10.38
N THR A 673 -10.28 47.79 11.04
CA THR A 673 -10.04 49.22 10.81
C THR A 673 -9.57 49.49 9.39
N HIS A 674 -8.73 48.62 8.82
CA HIS A 674 -8.26 48.75 7.43
C HIS A 674 -9.36 48.49 6.38
N ASN A 675 -10.31 47.58 6.64
CA ASN A 675 -11.42 47.25 5.72
C ASN A 675 -12.66 48.15 5.89
N GLY A 676 -12.55 49.28 6.60
CA GLY A 676 -13.63 50.27 6.72
C GLY A 676 -14.77 49.89 7.67
N GLN A 677 -14.62 48.86 8.50
CA GLN A 677 -15.58 48.52 9.56
C GLN A 677 -15.20 49.28 10.84
N ASN A 678 -15.72 50.50 10.99
CA ASN A 678 -15.46 51.39 12.13
C ASN A 678 -15.95 50.77 13.46
N ILE A 679 -15.02 50.26 14.27
CA ILE A 679 -15.24 50.10 15.71
C ILE A 679 -14.55 51.28 16.40
N ASN A 680 -15.34 52.09 17.11
CA ASN A 680 -14.91 53.28 17.84
C ASN A 680 -13.63 53.03 18.67
N SER A 681 -12.47 53.40 18.11
CA SER A 681 -11.17 53.30 18.77
C SER A 681 -10.99 54.46 19.75
N LYS A 682 -11.48 54.31 20.98
CA LYS A 682 -10.99 55.12 22.11
C LYS A 682 -10.43 54.21 23.20
N LYS A 683 -9.13 54.40 23.45
CA LYS A 683 -8.28 53.89 24.54
C LYS A 683 -7.79 52.43 24.43
N PHE A 684 -6.68 52.23 23.73
CA PHE A 684 -5.62 51.33 24.19
C PHE A 684 -4.27 52.02 23.95
N THR A 685 -3.74 52.68 24.99
CA THR A 685 -2.36 53.17 25.00
C THR A 685 -1.43 52.01 25.35
N TYR A 686 -0.71 51.49 24.35
CA TYR A 686 0.39 50.54 24.57
C TYR A 686 1.69 51.31 24.87
N GLY A 687 2.15 51.23 26.11
CA GLY A 687 3.54 51.51 26.45
C GLY A 687 4.38 50.27 26.15
N GLY A 688 5.42 50.41 25.33
CA GLY A 688 6.48 49.39 25.24
C GLY A 688 6.51 48.54 23.97
N LEU A 689 6.32 49.12 22.78
CA LEU A 689 6.75 48.47 21.52
C LEU A 689 7.24 49.52 20.52
N ARG A 690 8.37 50.15 20.85
CA ARG A 690 9.09 51.09 19.96
C ARG A 690 10.42 50.54 19.43
N LYS A 691 10.64 49.23 19.53
CA LYS A 691 11.81 48.55 18.97
C LYS A 691 11.34 47.21 18.42
N LEU A 692 11.21 47.11 17.10
CA LEU A 692 11.21 45.88 16.27
C LEU A 692 10.33 46.06 15.01
N ILE A 693 10.50 47.17 14.29
CA ILE A 693 10.16 47.21 12.86
C ILE A 693 11.27 47.99 12.16
N THR A 694 12.34 47.29 11.82
CA THR A 694 13.18 47.61 10.66
C THR A 694 13.18 46.36 9.80
N VAL A 695 12.27 46.34 8.83
CA VAL A 695 12.23 45.35 7.76
C VAL A 695 13.39 45.69 6.83
N ASN A 696 14.40 44.83 6.78
CA ASN A 696 15.39 44.86 5.72
C ASN A 696 14.87 43.97 4.59
N ASP A 697 14.47 44.60 3.49
CA ASP A 697 14.25 43.96 2.20
C ASP A 697 15.55 43.31 1.71
N LYS A 698 15.58 41.97 1.73
CA LYS A 698 16.30 41.08 0.81
C LYS A 698 16.21 39.65 1.35
N PHE A 699 15.34 38.82 0.74
CA PHE A 699 15.65 37.52 0.13
C PHE A 699 14.38 36.86 -0.41
#